data_AF-A0A9Q9FAY0-F1
#
_entry.id   AF-A0A9Q9FAY0-F1
#
_cell.length_a   1.000
_cell.length_b   1.000
_cell.length_c   1.000
_cell.angle_alpha   90.00
_cell.angle_beta   90.00
_cell.angle_gamma   90.00
#
_symmetry.space_group_name_H-M   'P 1'
#
loop_
_entity.id
_entity.type
_entity.pdbx_description
1 polymer ?
#
loop_
_entity_poly.entity_id
_entity_poly.type
_entity_poly.pdbx_seq_one_letter_code
_entity_poly.pdbx_strand_id
1 'polypeptide(L)'
;MPKVKYLDVSTTLLIFALSVIIKTYKIENGNFVIWDEAHFGKFSEKYLSRKFYFDVHPPLGKILTSLGGYLFNQPLDFEFKSGEKFPQGFDYSGMRRFHSVIASFTPVFGYLMLREMGYSYRRRAVLSLMFIFENGFTSIGRLILLDSHLLTFTAAVAYFMTRMYFRSKKRVDLPSIFFLGITLGCVMSIKWIGFLTMSLVGTFTIYRLWCNVTSKESILAFAKLFLVKAFFLIGIPSFLYVFLFYIHFAIVNRSSSDDGHMSSLFQATLKGSDISNNRKYPLFGTKITIKASKVGGGYLHSHDHKYPDGENNQVTIYHHKDENNGWVFQKVTDDLEDADFIESGDTVVLLHMETRKYLDVPGNHSLISSGLRAESSGSHLSDTNLFKVEIVNDSLKKEDRMKTLTTKFRLLNIKHNCYLRPSSKKYPSWGFEQGEVVCTTKKDKASLWNVEENVTNKLDEERNPIYKEIAEYPFIKKFIEHNKTMFITNASFVQDEDLEPERIVSRPHEWFTLRRGLRMTAWDGQNEKFYMFGNPLIWYSSGICIILSPLILLSRVISRKRRGKPLTFLKSEGYMVFLSCCGWFLHYIPFFFVKRVLYFHHYYPALFFALFSLCYIMKFVKFRFVVVFMSAVIISFFLYSSLTYGFKEETSFLRRISMVPTWDFIEKG
;
A
#
# COMPACT_ATOMS: atom_id res chain seq x y z
N MET A 1 42.87 -20.26 0.88
CA MET A 1 41.44 -20.21 0.56
C MET A 1 40.48 -20.40 1.75
N PRO A 2 40.65 -21.38 2.67
CA PRO A 2 39.69 -21.57 3.77
C PRO A 2 39.66 -20.41 4.79
N LYS A 3 40.81 -19.86 5.20
CA LYS A 3 40.88 -18.73 6.16
C LYS A 3 40.07 -17.49 5.75
N VAL A 4 40.07 -17.14 4.45
CA VAL A 4 39.31 -15.98 3.93
C VAL A 4 37.80 -16.24 3.96
N LYS A 5 37.38 -17.49 3.72
CA LYS A 5 35.97 -17.89 3.77
C LYS A 5 35.43 -17.83 5.21
N TYR A 6 36.20 -18.31 6.19
CA TYR A 6 35.83 -18.19 7.60
C TYR A 6 35.73 -16.74 8.06
N LEU A 7 36.72 -15.91 7.70
CA LEU A 7 36.72 -14.49 8.06
C LEU A 7 35.51 -13.74 7.48
N ASP A 8 35.07 -14.08 6.26
CA ASP A 8 33.88 -13.49 5.66
C ASP A 8 32.58 -13.89 6.35
N VAL A 9 32.46 -15.16 6.75
CA VAL A 9 31.29 -15.63 7.50
C VAL A 9 31.26 -14.96 8.88
N SER A 10 32.37 -14.96 9.61
CA SER A 10 32.49 -14.32 10.92
C SER A 10 32.19 -12.83 10.86
N THR A 11 32.68 -12.12 9.85
CA THR A 11 32.41 -10.68 9.68
C THR A 11 30.95 -10.41 9.35
N THR A 12 30.33 -11.26 8.53
CA THR A 12 28.90 -11.15 8.21
C THR A 12 28.04 -11.31 9.46
N LEU A 13 28.37 -12.31 10.29
CA LEU A 13 27.70 -12.53 11.58
C LEU A 13 27.94 -11.37 12.55
N LEU A 14 29.15 -10.81 12.59
CA LEU A 14 29.47 -9.66 13.44
C LEU A 14 28.73 -8.39 13.00
N ILE A 15 28.62 -8.13 11.70
CA ILE A 15 27.83 -7.01 11.15
C ILE A 15 26.36 -7.17 11.50
N PHE A 16 25.82 -8.39 11.36
CA PHE A 16 24.45 -8.69 11.75
C PHE A 16 24.23 -8.46 13.25
N ALA A 17 25.07 -9.06 14.10
CA ALA A 17 24.98 -8.94 15.55
C ALA A 17 25.11 -7.48 16.02
N LEU A 18 26.08 -6.73 15.47
CA LEU A 18 26.25 -5.31 15.77
C LEU A 18 25.03 -4.50 15.34
N SER A 19 24.47 -4.78 14.16
CA SER A 19 23.24 -4.12 13.71
C SER A 19 22.06 -4.42 14.63
N VAL A 20 21.91 -5.65 15.10
CA VAL A 20 20.86 -6.01 16.07
C VAL A 20 21.07 -5.22 17.35
N ILE A 21 22.27 -5.25 17.94
CA ILE A 21 22.59 -4.52 19.18
C ILE A 21 22.25 -3.03 19.05
N ILE A 22 22.66 -2.38 17.96
CA ILE A 22 22.38 -0.96 17.72
C ILE A 22 20.86 -0.73 17.60
N LYS A 23 20.13 -1.53 16.81
CA LYS A 23 18.69 -1.34 16.62
C LYS A 23 17.86 -1.66 17.86
N THR A 24 18.30 -2.61 18.69
CA THR A 24 17.60 -3.02 19.90
C THR A 24 18.03 -2.29 21.16
N TYR A 25 19.01 -1.40 21.09
CA TYR A 25 19.40 -0.57 22.23
C TYR A 25 18.21 0.28 22.69
N LYS A 26 17.86 0.20 23.98
CA LYS A 26 16.70 0.89 24.59
C LYS A 26 15.39 0.66 23.83
N ILE A 27 15.12 -0.58 23.41
CA ILE A 27 13.91 -0.87 22.62
C ILE A 27 12.62 -0.81 23.45
N GLU A 28 12.74 -0.91 24.78
CA GLU A 28 11.64 -0.68 25.73
C GLU A 28 11.30 0.80 25.92
N ASN A 29 12.16 1.73 25.47
CA ASN A 29 11.81 3.15 25.47
C ASN A 29 10.62 3.39 24.55
N GLY A 30 9.72 4.26 24.97
CA GLY A 30 8.42 4.50 24.33
C GLY A 30 7.49 3.30 24.48
N ASN A 31 7.02 3.03 25.70
CA ASN A 31 6.04 1.99 26.03
C ASN A 31 4.60 2.34 25.60
N PHE A 32 4.48 3.02 24.47
CA PHE A 32 3.25 3.46 23.85
C PHE A 32 3.40 3.37 22.32
N VAL A 33 2.27 3.45 21.62
CA VAL A 33 2.20 3.33 20.16
C VAL A 33 2.84 4.56 19.50
N ILE A 34 3.89 4.34 18.71
CA ILE A 34 4.64 5.41 18.03
C ILE A 34 4.27 5.46 16.54
N TRP A 35 3.89 6.63 16.03
CA TRP A 35 3.70 6.84 14.59
C TRP A 35 2.77 5.79 13.93
N ASP A 36 3.20 5.23 12.80
CA ASP A 36 2.53 4.19 12.01
C ASP A 36 2.51 2.81 12.70
N GLU A 37 3.10 2.64 13.89
CA GLU A 37 2.82 1.44 14.72
C GLU A 37 1.31 1.32 14.98
N ALA A 38 0.59 2.45 15.01
CA ALA A 38 -0.86 2.50 15.11
C ALA A 38 -1.54 1.69 13.98
N HIS A 39 -1.08 1.87 12.75
CA HIS A 39 -1.64 1.18 11.58
C HIS A 39 -1.19 -0.28 11.51
N PHE A 40 0.12 -0.54 11.60
CA PHE A 40 0.64 -1.89 11.39
C PHE A 40 0.38 -2.83 12.58
N GLY A 41 0.31 -2.30 13.79
CA GLY A 41 -0.16 -3.03 14.98
C GLY A 41 -1.64 -3.39 14.87
N LYS A 42 -2.49 -2.46 14.41
CA LYS A 42 -3.91 -2.73 14.11
C LYS A 42 -4.07 -3.81 13.03
N PHE A 43 -3.33 -3.72 11.93
CA PHE A 43 -3.39 -4.77 10.89
C PHE A 43 -2.88 -6.11 11.41
N SER A 44 -1.90 -6.09 12.31
CA SER A 44 -1.43 -7.29 12.99
C SER A 44 -2.56 -7.96 13.79
N GLU A 45 -3.30 -7.18 14.59
CA GLU A 45 -4.48 -7.66 15.33
C GLU A 45 -5.50 -8.30 14.37
N LYS A 46 -5.84 -7.63 13.26
CA LYS A 46 -6.81 -8.15 12.29
C LYS A 46 -6.44 -9.51 11.71
N TYR A 47 -5.15 -9.76 11.43
CA TYR A 47 -4.69 -11.09 11.02
C TYR A 47 -4.84 -12.13 12.12
N LEU A 48 -4.47 -11.78 13.36
CA LEU A 48 -4.53 -12.70 14.50
C LEU A 48 -6.00 -13.03 14.85
N SER A 49 -6.91 -12.06 14.77
CA SER A 49 -8.35 -12.24 14.95
C SER A 49 -9.07 -12.81 13.73
N ARG A 50 -8.34 -13.03 12.62
CA ARG A 50 -8.83 -13.49 11.31
C ARG A 50 -9.91 -12.60 10.69
N LYS A 51 -10.00 -11.34 11.12
CA LYS A 51 -10.95 -10.35 10.62
C LYS A 51 -10.43 -9.73 9.33
N PHE A 52 -11.25 -9.72 8.29
CA PHE A 52 -10.94 -9.05 7.04
C PHE A 52 -10.73 -7.56 7.26
N TYR A 53 -9.75 -6.99 6.58
CA TYR A 53 -9.50 -5.56 6.54
C TYR A 53 -9.01 -5.15 5.17
N PHE A 54 -9.18 -3.88 4.85
CA PHE A 54 -8.70 -3.29 3.61
C PHE A 54 -7.54 -2.32 3.90
N ASP A 55 -6.48 -2.39 3.09
CA ASP A 55 -5.33 -1.50 3.16
C ASP A 55 -4.73 -1.30 1.76
N VAL A 56 -4.08 -0.15 1.53
CA VAL A 56 -3.48 0.20 0.24
C VAL A 56 -2.15 -0.48 -0.04
N HIS A 57 -1.53 -1.15 0.94
CA HIS A 57 -0.29 -1.88 0.75
C HIS A 57 -0.53 -3.37 0.51
N PRO A 58 0.33 -4.05 -0.27
CA PRO A 58 0.28 -5.51 -0.39
C PRO A 58 0.55 -6.23 0.96
N PRO A 59 0.27 -7.53 1.06
CA PRO A 59 0.08 -8.17 2.36
C PRO A 59 1.36 -8.62 3.08
N LEU A 60 2.48 -8.90 2.39
CA LEU A 60 3.65 -9.57 2.98
C LEU A 60 4.21 -8.83 4.19
N GLY A 61 4.35 -7.51 4.09
CA GLY A 61 4.88 -6.70 5.19
C GLY A 61 4.04 -6.85 6.44
N LYS A 62 2.71 -6.84 6.27
CA LYS A 62 1.74 -6.99 7.36
C LYS A 62 1.66 -8.43 7.87
N ILE A 63 1.76 -9.44 7.01
CA ILE A 63 1.85 -10.86 7.42
C ILE A 63 3.09 -11.08 8.30
N LEU A 64 4.24 -10.50 7.94
CA LEU A 64 5.46 -10.58 8.77
C LEU A 64 5.26 -9.86 10.10
N THR A 65 4.66 -8.67 10.09
CA THR A 65 4.28 -7.97 11.34
C THR A 65 3.39 -8.85 12.22
N SER A 66 2.38 -9.51 11.64
CA SER A 66 1.49 -10.44 12.36
C SER A 66 2.19 -11.68 12.89
N LEU A 67 3.20 -12.18 12.17
CA LEU A 67 4.05 -13.25 12.69
C LEU A 67 4.80 -12.78 13.95
N GLY A 68 5.31 -11.55 13.95
CA GLY A 68 5.85 -10.91 15.14
C GLY A 68 4.82 -10.82 16.27
N GLY A 69 3.61 -10.34 15.98
CA GLY A 69 2.52 -10.27 16.94
C GLY A 69 2.15 -11.65 17.53
N TYR A 70 2.11 -12.69 16.70
CA TYR A 70 1.86 -14.07 17.14
C TYR A 70 2.96 -14.61 18.07
N LEU A 71 4.23 -14.40 17.71
CA LEU A 71 5.37 -14.89 18.49
C LEU A 71 5.52 -14.21 19.86
N PHE A 72 5.05 -12.97 19.97
CA PHE A 72 5.17 -12.15 21.18
C PHE A 72 3.81 -11.85 21.84
N ASN A 73 2.81 -12.71 21.59
CA ASN A 73 1.49 -12.71 22.23
C ASN A 73 0.79 -11.34 22.21
N GLN A 74 0.69 -10.73 21.03
CA GLN A 74 -0.03 -9.48 20.85
C GLN A 74 -1.52 -9.64 21.27
N PRO A 75 -2.03 -8.75 22.15
CA PRO A 75 -3.42 -8.76 22.57
C PRO A 75 -4.37 -8.44 21.39
N LEU A 76 -5.55 -9.06 21.42
CA LEU A 76 -6.57 -8.91 20.37
C LEU A 76 -7.62 -7.83 20.69
N ASP A 77 -7.70 -7.43 21.95
CA ASP A 77 -8.61 -6.44 22.50
C ASP A 77 -7.97 -5.04 22.63
N PHE A 78 -6.67 -4.93 22.40
CA PHE A 78 -5.96 -3.66 22.43
C PHE A 78 -6.13 -2.86 21.14
N GLU A 79 -6.60 -1.62 21.26
CA GLU A 79 -6.71 -0.70 20.14
C GLU A 79 -5.40 0.09 19.98
N PHE A 80 -4.71 -0.10 18.84
CA PHE A 80 -3.46 0.59 18.52
C PHE A 80 -3.68 2.05 18.12
N LYS A 81 -4.14 2.88 19.07
CA LYS A 81 -4.27 4.34 18.90
C LYS A 81 -2.91 5.02 19.10
N SER A 82 -2.63 6.07 18.33
CA SER A 82 -1.37 6.81 18.47
C SER A 82 -1.23 7.41 19.88
N GLY A 83 -0.07 7.22 20.52
CA GLY A 83 0.19 7.69 21.87
C GLY A 83 -0.37 6.82 23.00
N GLU A 84 -1.18 5.80 22.67
CA GLU A 84 -1.77 4.89 23.67
C GLU A 84 -0.69 3.98 24.28
N LYS A 85 -0.73 3.81 25.60
CA LYS A 85 0.23 2.95 26.30
C LYS A 85 -0.06 1.48 26.04
N PHE A 86 0.99 0.67 25.87
CA PHE A 86 0.82 -0.77 25.71
C PHE A 86 0.27 -1.40 27.01
N PRO A 87 -0.65 -2.36 26.91
CA PRO A 87 -1.26 -2.99 28.07
C PRO A 87 -0.24 -3.83 28.84
N GLN A 88 -0.50 -4.00 30.15
CA GLN A 88 0.34 -4.85 30.99
C GLN A 88 0.33 -6.30 30.46
N GLY A 89 1.52 -6.88 30.30
CA GLY A 89 1.69 -8.26 29.81
C GLY A 89 1.95 -8.40 28.31
N PHE A 90 1.75 -7.36 27.50
CA PHE A 90 2.12 -7.41 26.07
C PHE A 90 3.63 -7.20 25.88
N ASP A 91 4.32 -8.17 25.28
CA ASP A 91 5.73 -8.03 24.89
C ASP A 91 5.90 -7.26 23.57
N TYR A 92 5.49 -5.99 23.56
CA TYR A 92 5.70 -5.08 22.43
C TYR A 92 7.20 -4.93 22.10
N SER A 93 8.07 -5.05 23.12
CA SER A 93 9.51 -4.96 22.97
C SER A 93 10.06 -6.13 22.13
N GLY A 94 9.54 -7.34 22.35
CA GLY A 94 9.84 -8.53 21.57
C GLY A 94 9.38 -8.39 20.13
N MET A 95 8.17 -7.85 19.94
CA MET A 95 7.66 -7.53 18.60
C MET A 95 8.55 -6.51 17.88
N ARG A 96 8.98 -5.43 18.55
CA ARG A 96 9.96 -4.47 17.99
C ARG A 96 11.32 -5.11 17.68
N ARG A 97 11.79 -6.05 18.52
CA ARG A 97 13.03 -6.81 18.28
C ARG A 97 12.91 -7.67 17.02
N PHE A 98 11.74 -8.25 16.75
CA PHE A 98 11.49 -9.02 15.52
C PHE A 98 11.72 -8.17 14.26
N HIS A 99 11.16 -6.96 14.22
CA HIS A 99 11.40 -6.01 13.11
C HIS A 99 12.89 -5.62 13.02
N SER A 100 13.54 -5.40 14.15
CA SER A 100 14.97 -5.07 14.23
C SER A 100 15.88 -6.17 13.68
N VAL A 101 15.52 -7.43 13.91
CA VAL A 101 16.23 -8.61 13.38
C VAL A 101 16.14 -8.64 11.85
N ILE A 102 14.95 -8.44 11.28
CA ILE A 102 14.77 -8.40 9.82
C ILE A 102 15.56 -7.21 9.25
N ALA A 103 15.42 -6.03 9.84
CA ALA A 103 16.14 -4.82 9.43
C ALA A 103 17.68 -4.97 9.49
N SER A 104 18.20 -5.92 10.29
CA SER A 104 19.63 -6.16 10.44
C SER A 104 20.27 -6.95 9.31
N PHE A 105 19.47 -7.49 8.38
CA PHE A 105 19.99 -8.03 7.13
C PHE A 105 20.39 -6.95 6.10
N THR A 106 19.86 -5.72 6.21
CA THR A 106 20.23 -4.60 5.31
C THR A 106 21.75 -4.33 5.27
N PRO A 107 22.45 -4.09 6.40
CA PRO A 107 23.89 -3.88 6.39
C PRO A 107 24.68 -5.13 5.95
N VAL A 108 24.15 -6.34 6.20
CA VAL A 108 24.74 -7.59 5.71
C VAL A 108 24.74 -7.62 4.19
N PHE A 109 23.62 -7.31 3.54
CA PHE A 109 23.57 -7.20 2.08
C PHE A 109 24.52 -6.12 1.55
N GLY A 110 24.62 -4.98 2.26
CA GLY A 110 25.61 -3.93 1.98
C GLY A 110 27.05 -4.47 1.92
N TYR A 111 27.47 -5.19 2.96
CA TYR A 111 28.79 -5.83 3.03
C TYR A 111 29.02 -6.85 1.91
N LEU A 112 28.03 -7.73 1.69
CA LEU A 112 28.13 -8.79 0.68
C LEU A 112 28.18 -8.21 -0.74
N MET A 113 27.49 -7.10 -1.01
CA MET A 113 27.60 -6.37 -2.29
C MET A 113 29.01 -5.84 -2.51
N LEU A 114 29.61 -5.18 -1.50
CA LEU A 114 30.99 -4.69 -1.59
C LEU A 114 31.99 -5.84 -1.82
N ARG A 115 31.74 -7.02 -1.24
CA ARG A 115 32.50 -8.25 -1.53
C ARG A 115 32.41 -8.64 -3.00
N GLU A 116 31.20 -8.77 -3.56
CA GLU A 116 31.03 -9.17 -4.97
C GLU A 116 31.61 -8.11 -5.93
N MET A 117 31.61 -6.83 -5.55
CA MET A 117 32.24 -5.74 -6.30
C MET A 117 33.77 -5.70 -6.22
N GLY A 118 34.40 -6.59 -5.45
CA GLY A 118 35.86 -6.76 -5.38
C GLY A 118 36.58 -5.81 -4.42
N TYR A 119 35.90 -5.26 -3.41
CA TYR A 119 36.56 -4.45 -2.38
C TYR A 119 37.45 -5.33 -1.49
N SER A 120 38.60 -4.79 -1.06
CA SER A 120 39.46 -5.45 -0.09
C SER A 120 38.74 -5.65 1.24
N TYR A 121 39.05 -6.74 1.94
CA TYR A 121 38.41 -7.11 3.22
C TYR A 121 38.30 -5.94 4.19
N ARG A 122 39.42 -5.25 4.46
CA ARG A 122 39.47 -4.10 5.38
C ARG A 122 38.54 -2.97 4.95
N ARG A 123 38.49 -2.65 3.65
CA ARG A 123 37.63 -1.58 3.12
C ARG A 123 36.15 -1.94 3.23
N ARG A 124 35.75 -3.14 2.82
CA ARG A 124 34.34 -3.54 2.89
C ARG A 124 33.82 -3.65 4.32
N ALA A 125 34.64 -4.13 5.26
CA ALA A 125 34.27 -4.19 6.67
C ALA A 125 34.01 -2.77 7.23
N VAL A 126 34.95 -1.85 7.03
CA VAL A 126 34.82 -0.46 7.50
C VAL A 126 33.67 0.28 6.83
N LEU A 127 33.53 0.18 5.51
CA LEU A 127 32.45 0.86 4.78
C LEU A 127 31.06 0.30 5.14
N SER A 128 30.94 -1.00 5.43
CA SER A 128 29.64 -1.58 5.80
C SER A 128 29.05 -1.01 7.10
N LEU A 129 29.88 -0.40 7.96
CA LEU A 129 29.42 0.25 9.19
C LEU A 129 28.50 1.46 8.90
N MET A 130 28.59 2.11 7.73
CA MET A 130 27.72 3.24 7.40
C MET A 130 26.23 2.83 7.33
N PHE A 131 25.95 1.58 6.95
CA PHE A 131 24.59 1.05 6.91
C PHE A 131 24.03 0.73 8.30
N ILE A 132 24.90 0.60 9.31
CA ILE A 132 24.53 0.37 10.71
C ILE A 132 24.33 1.73 11.41
N PHE A 133 25.31 2.62 11.29
CA PHE A 133 25.35 3.92 11.96
C PHE A 133 24.64 5.02 11.15
N GLU A 134 23.50 4.65 10.56
CA GLU A 134 22.56 5.56 9.92
C GLU A 134 21.31 5.68 10.79
N ASN A 135 21.07 6.88 11.34
CA ASN A 135 19.99 7.15 12.28
C ASN A 135 18.61 6.86 11.66
N GLY A 136 18.42 7.16 10.37
CA GLY A 136 17.15 6.92 9.69
C GLY A 136 16.82 5.44 9.58
N PHE A 137 17.80 4.62 9.16
CA PHE A 137 17.64 3.17 9.04
C PHE A 137 17.43 2.50 10.40
N THR A 138 18.06 3.00 11.45
CA THR A 138 17.83 2.53 12.83
C THR A 138 16.44 2.92 13.33
N SER A 139 15.97 4.13 13.02
CA SER A 139 14.65 4.62 13.42
C SER A 139 13.51 3.80 12.82
N ILE A 140 13.56 3.49 11.52
CA ILE A 140 12.54 2.62 10.91
C ILE A 140 12.72 1.14 11.28
N GLY A 141 13.95 0.72 11.58
CA GLY A 141 14.28 -0.66 11.89
C GLY A 141 13.85 -1.12 13.28
N ARG A 142 13.72 -0.20 14.24
CA ARG A 142 13.42 -0.51 15.64
C ARG A 142 11.93 -0.64 15.96
N LEU A 143 11.06 -0.07 15.12
CA LEU A 143 9.62 0.03 15.37
C LEU A 143 8.84 -1.00 14.56
N ILE A 144 7.56 -1.17 14.91
CA ILE A 144 6.60 -2.05 14.23
C ILE A 144 6.17 -1.41 12.89
N LEU A 145 7.11 -1.32 11.95
CA LEU A 145 6.94 -0.66 10.66
C LEU A 145 7.24 -1.60 9.49
N LEU A 146 6.57 -1.38 8.35
CA LEU A 146 6.82 -2.13 7.12
C LEU A 146 8.00 -1.61 6.30
N ASP A 147 8.45 -0.37 6.53
CA ASP A 147 9.51 0.23 5.71
C ASP A 147 10.87 -0.43 5.97
N SER A 148 11.09 -0.98 7.17
CA SER A 148 12.28 -1.78 7.48
C SER A 148 12.33 -3.09 6.70
N HIS A 149 11.19 -3.75 6.53
CA HIS A 149 11.04 -4.92 5.66
C HIS A 149 11.29 -4.52 4.20
N LEU A 150 10.65 -3.44 3.73
CA LEU A 150 10.81 -2.92 2.36
C LEU A 150 12.29 -2.65 2.04
N LEU A 151 12.99 -1.94 2.92
CA LEU A 151 14.40 -1.60 2.75
C LEU A 151 15.27 -2.87 2.72
N THR A 152 15.00 -3.83 3.59
CA THR A 152 15.75 -5.10 3.64
C THR A 152 15.59 -5.91 2.36
N PHE A 153 14.37 -6.05 1.85
CA PHE A 153 14.15 -6.76 0.58
C PHE A 153 14.67 -5.97 -0.63
N THR A 154 14.64 -4.63 -0.59
CA THR A 154 15.31 -3.78 -1.60
C THR A 154 16.83 -4.05 -1.63
N ALA A 155 17.46 -4.11 -0.46
CA ALA A 155 18.88 -4.45 -0.33
C ALA A 155 19.18 -5.89 -0.79
N ALA A 156 18.29 -6.84 -0.49
CA ALA A 156 18.41 -8.22 -0.96
C ALA A 156 18.36 -8.32 -2.49
N VAL A 157 17.42 -7.62 -3.14
CA VAL A 157 17.32 -7.54 -4.60
C VAL A 157 18.61 -6.97 -5.20
N ALA A 158 19.09 -5.84 -4.66
CA ALA A 158 20.35 -5.22 -5.12
C ALA A 158 21.56 -6.16 -4.95
N TYR A 159 21.59 -6.94 -3.87
CA TYR A 159 22.63 -7.95 -3.64
C TYR A 159 22.56 -9.10 -4.64
N PHE A 160 21.41 -9.75 -4.81
CA PHE A 160 21.29 -10.89 -5.73
C PHE A 160 21.48 -10.47 -7.19
N MET A 161 21.08 -9.26 -7.56
CA MET A 161 21.39 -8.64 -8.85
C MET A 161 22.91 -8.46 -9.04
N THR A 162 23.60 -7.93 -8.02
CA THR A 162 25.05 -7.73 -8.03
C THR A 162 25.79 -9.07 -8.13
N ARG A 163 25.39 -10.04 -7.32
CA ARG A 163 25.95 -11.39 -7.32
C ARG A 163 25.74 -12.07 -8.67
N MET A 164 24.52 -12.01 -9.23
CA MET A 164 24.22 -12.52 -10.56
C MET A 164 25.14 -11.91 -11.62
N TYR A 165 25.31 -10.58 -11.62
CA TYR A 165 26.13 -9.89 -12.62
C TYR A 165 27.61 -10.27 -12.55
N PHE A 166 28.21 -10.32 -11.36
CA PHE A 166 29.65 -10.63 -11.23
C PHE A 166 29.97 -12.11 -11.36
N ARG A 167 29.04 -13.00 -10.99
CA ARG A 167 29.24 -14.46 -11.06
C ARG A 167 28.81 -15.10 -12.38
N SER A 168 27.89 -14.46 -13.12
CA SER A 168 27.53 -14.94 -14.46
C SER A 168 28.73 -14.79 -15.41
N LYS A 169 29.25 -15.93 -15.85
CA LYS A 169 30.29 -16.01 -16.90
C LYS A 169 29.61 -16.29 -18.24
N LYS A 170 29.93 -17.41 -18.89
CA LYS A 170 29.24 -17.88 -20.11
C LYS A 170 27.83 -18.42 -19.84
N ARG A 171 27.50 -18.74 -18.57
CA ARG A 171 26.20 -19.25 -18.14
C ARG A 171 25.61 -18.35 -17.06
N VAL A 172 24.29 -18.28 -17.01
CA VAL A 172 23.53 -17.55 -15.98
C VAL A 172 23.74 -18.23 -14.63
N ASP A 173 24.01 -17.43 -13.59
CA ASP A 173 24.08 -17.91 -12.21
C ASP A 173 22.65 -18.21 -11.69
N LEU A 174 22.18 -19.44 -11.91
CA LEU A 174 20.82 -19.90 -11.58
C LEU A 174 20.42 -19.65 -10.11
N PRO A 175 21.27 -19.94 -9.10
CA PRO A 175 20.93 -19.62 -7.71
C PRO A 175 20.65 -18.13 -7.50
N SER A 176 21.48 -17.25 -8.08
CA SER A 176 21.33 -15.81 -7.87
C SER A 176 20.09 -15.26 -8.57
N ILE A 177 19.77 -15.71 -9.78
CA ILE A 177 18.56 -15.25 -10.48
C ILE A 177 17.28 -15.80 -9.82
N PHE A 178 17.33 -17.01 -9.25
CA PHE A 178 16.22 -17.56 -8.48
C PHE A 178 15.93 -16.74 -7.21
N PHE A 179 16.95 -16.48 -6.39
CA PHE A 179 16.79 -15.64 -5.20
C PHE A 179 16.47 -14.17 -5.55
N LEU A 180 16.96 -13.67 -6.70
CA LEU A 180 16.57 -12.37 -7.21
C LEU A 180 15.06 -12.33 -7.53
N GLY A 181 14.52 -13.37 -8.17
CA GLY A 181 13.09 -13.50 -8.42
C GLY A 181 12.24 -13.56 -7.15
N ILE A 182 12.66 -14.35 -6.16
CA ILE A 182 11.97 -14.43 -4.86
C ILE A 182 11.98 -13.07 -4.16
N THR A 183 13.14 -12.44 -4.03
CA THR A 183 13.28 -11.16 -3.33
C THR A 183 12.55 -10.02 -4.05
N LEU A 184 12.47 -10.06 -5.39
CA LEU A 184 11.62 -9.15 -6.18
C LEU A 184 10.14 -9.35 -5.88
N GLY A 185 9.66 -10.60 -5.84
CA GLY A 185 8.27 -10.88 -5.45
C GLY A 185 7.97 -10.41 -4.02
N CYS A 186 8.91 -10.61 -3.08
CA CYS A 186 8.77 -10.13 -1.71
C CYS A 186 8.69 -8.60 -1.62
N VAL A 187 9.62 -7.86 -2.26
CA VAL A 187 9.63 -6.39 -2.18
C VAL A 187 8.36 -5.78 -2.76
N MET A 188 7.87 -6.32 -3.88
CA MET A 188 6.59 -5.92 -4.50
C MET A 188 5.40 -6.24 -3.60
N SER A 189 5.46 -7.33 -2.85
CA SER A 189 4.39 -7.78 -1.94
C SER A 189 4.43 -7.09 -0.57
N ILE A 190 5.36 -6.18 -0.31
CA ILE A 190 5.38 -5.34 0.90
C ILE A 190 4.74 -3.97 0.64
N LYS A 191 5.21 -3.27 -0.40
CA LYS A 191 4.73 -1.94 -0.79
C LYS A 191 4.94 -1.76 -2.29
N TRP A 192 4.04 -1.08 -2.98
CA TRP A 192 4.17 -0.87 -4.43
C TRP A 192 5.38 -0.04 -4.86
N ILE A 193 6.05 0.65 -3.92
CA ILE A 193 7.39 1.22 -4.16
C ILE A 193 8.38 0.13 -4.61
N GLY A 194 8.18 -1.14 -4.25
CA GLY A 194 8.96 -2.27 -4.75
C GLY A 194 8.93 -2.44 -6.28
N PHE A 195 7.93 -1.91 -6.98
CA PHE A 195 7.93 -1.87 -8.45
C PHE A 195 9.03 -0.94 -9.02
N LEU A 196 9.50 0.05 -8.26
CA LEU A 196 10.66 0.87 -8.63
C LEU A 196 11.95 0.02 -8.60
N THR A 197 12.03 -0.92 -7.65
CA THR A 197 13.14 -1.88 -7.58
C THR A 197 13.05 -2.90 -8.72
N MET A 198 11.85 -3.35 -9.08
CA MET A 198 11.63 -4.16 -10.29
C MET A 198 12.07 -3.40 -11.54
N SER A 199 11.77 -2.11 -11.63
CA SER A 199 12.16 -1.24 -12.75
C SER A 199 13.68 -1.11 -12.88
N LEU A 200 14.42 -1.06 -11.76
CA LEU A 200 15.89 -1.06 -11.75
C LEU A 200 16.46 -2.36 -12.34
N VAL A 201 15.96 -3.52 -11.88
CA VAL A 201 16.38 -4.83 -12.41
C VAL A 201 15.99 -4.98 -13.87
N GLY A 202 14.79 -4.52 -14.24
CA GLY A 202 14.27 -4.53 -15.61
C GLY A 202 15.14 -3.69 -16.55
N THR A 203 15.43 -2.44 -16.18
CA THR A 203 16.28 -1.52 -16.95
C THR A 203 17.66 -2.14 -17.22
N PHE A 204 18.29 -2.70 -16.19
CA PHE A 204 19.57 -3.38 -16.35
C PHE A 204 19.47 -4.63 -17.23
N THR A 205 18.40 -5.40 -17.06
CA THR A 205 18.17 -6.63 -17.82
C THR A 205 17.97 -6.34 -19.30
N ILE A 206 17.17 -5.31 -19.63
CA ILE A 206 16.95 -4.82 -20.98
C ILE A 206 18.26 -4.37 -21.60
N TYR A 207 19.06 -3.55 -20.89
CA TYR A 207 20.38 -3.15 -21.36
C TYR A 207 21.29 -4.34 -21.66
N ARG A 208 21.32 -5.35 -20.78
CA ARG A 208 22.11 -6.57 -20.99
C ARG A 208 21.63 -7.39 -22.19
N LEU A 209 20.32 -7.51 -22.39
CA LEU A 209 19.75 -8.19 -23.55
C LEU A 209 20.07 -7.44 -24.84
N TRP A 210 19.99 -6.11 -24.82
CA TRP A 210 20.41 -5.25 -25.94
C TRP A 210 21.87 -5.48 -26.32
N CYS A 211 22.78 -5.52 -25.34
CA CYS A 211 24.20 -5.83 -25.59
C CYS A 211 24.38 -7.19 -26.30
N ASN A 212 23.64 -8.23 -25.89
CA ASN A 212 23.72 -9.56 -26.49
C ASN A 212 23.25 -9.56 -27.96
N VAL A 213 22.21 -8.79 -28.29
CA VAL A 213 21.75 -8.60 -29.68
C VAL A 213 22.84 -7.91 -30.49
N THR A 214 23.43 -6.82 -29.97
CA THR A 214 24.48 -6.08 -30.68
C THR A 214 25.78 -6.88 -30.87
N SER A 215 26.06 -7.87 -30.01
CA SER A 215 27.21 -8.76 -30.15
C SER A 215 27.01 -9.91 -31.15
N LYS A 216 25.91 -9.92 -31.91
CA LYS A 216 25.57 -10.95 -32.91
C LYS A 216 25.51 -12.37 -32.34
N GLU A 217 25.02 -12.53 -31.10
CA GLU A 217 24.71 -13.87 -30.57
C GLU A 217 23.59 -14.53 -31.40
N SER A 218 23.55 -15.87 -31.43
CA SER A 218 22.50 -16.58 -32.17
C SER A 218 21.11 -16.32 -31.58
N ILE A 219 20.10 -16.23 -32.46
CA ILE A 219 18.69 -16.00 -32.07
C ILE A 219 18.22 -17.02 -31.03
N LEU A 220 18.65 -18.29 -31.17
CA LEU A 220 18.31 -19.35 -30.22
C LEU A 220 18.94 -19.12 -28.84
N ALA A 221 20.19 -18.66 -28.77
CA ALA A 221 20.85 -18.34 -27.50
C ALA A 221 20.17 -17.14 -26.81
N PHE A 222 19.81 -16.12 -27.60
CA PHE A 222 19.03 -14.98 -27.12
C PHE A 222 17.67 -15.43 -26.58
N ALA A 223 16.89 -16.21 -27.33
CA ALA A 223 15.57 -16.68 -26.92
C ALA A 223 15.62 -17.51 -25.64
N LYS A 224 16.60 -18.42 -25.51
CA LYS A 224 16.83 -19.19 -24.27
C LYS A 224 17.12 -18.27 -23.08
N LEU A 225 18.02 -17.30 -23.26
CA LEU A 225 18.36 -16.35 -22.19
C LEU A 225 17.17 -15.48 -21.80
N PHE A 226 16.41 -15.00 -22.79
CA PHE A 226 15.20 -14.21 -22.59
C PHE A 226 14.16 -14.98 -21.78
N LEU A 227 13.84 -16.21 -22.18
CA LEU A 227 12.85 -17.05 -21.49
C LEU A 227 13.28 -17.37 -20.05
N VAL A 228 14.55 -17.69 -19.82
CA VAL A 228 15.09 -17.89 -18.46
C VAL A 228 14.90 -16.62 -17.63
N LYS A 229 15.29 -15.46 -18.13
CA LYS A 229 15.13 -14.20 -17.40
C LYS A 229 13.66 -13.83 -17.18
N ALA A 230 12.79 -14.03 -18.18
CA ALA A 230 11.36 -13.76 -18.06
C ALA A 230 10.73 -14.66 -17.00
N PHE A 231 11.07 -15.95 -16.96
CA PHE A 231 10.58 -16.86 -15.93
C PHE A 231 11.01 -16.43 -14.53
N PHE A 232 12.32 -16.19 -14.30
CA PHE A 232 12.82 -15.86 -12.96
C PHE A 232 12.51 -14.42 -12.52
N LEU A 233 12.45 -13.45 -13.44
CA LEU A 233 12.30 -12.02 -13.11
C LEU A 233 10.87 -11.48 -13.30
N ILE A 234 9.97 -12.25 -13.91
CA ILE A 234 8.55 -11.90 -14.07
C ILE A 234 7.67 -13.02 -13.52
N GLY A 235 7.89 -14.26 -13.96
CA GLY A 235 7.08 -15.42 -13.55
C GLY A 235 7.09 -15.65 -12.03
N ILE A 236 8.27 -15.83 -11.44
CA ILE A 236 8.42 -16.06 -9.98
C ILE A 236 7.88 -14.89 -9.15
N PRO A 237 8.26 -13.61 -9.40
CA PRO A 237 7.69 -12.49 -8.65
C PRO A 237 6.17 -12.40 -8.74
N SER A 238 5.59 -12.61 -9.92
CA SER A 238 4.14 -12.54 -10.14
C SER A 238 3.41 -13.67 -9.42
N PHE A 239 3.94 -14.90 -9.51
CA PHE A 239 3.42 -16.03 -8.76
C PHE A 239 3.45 -15.77 -7.26
N LEU A 240 4.58 -15.29 -6.73
CA LEU A 240 4.71 -15.02 -5.30
C LEU A 240 3.76 -13.92 -4.83
N TYR A 241 3.58 -12.85 -5.61
CA TYR A 241 2.62 -11.79 -5.32
C TYR A 241 1.20 -12.33 -5.22
N VAL A 242 0.74 -13.09 -6.22
CA VAL A 242 -0.59 -13.70 -6.24
C VAL A 242 -0.74 -14.70 -5.08
N PHE A 243 0.26 -15.53 -4.83
CA PHE A 243 0.25 -16.52 -3.75
C PHE A 243 0.16 -15.89 -2.36
N LEU A 244 0.81 -14.75 -2.13
CA LEU A 244 0.72 -14.03 -0.85
C LEU A 244 -0.66 -13.40 -0.64
N PHE A 245 -1.36 -12.98 -1.70
CA PHE A 245 -2.76 -12.60 -1.59
C PHE A 245 -3.68 -13.81 -1.32
N TYR A 246 -3.36 -14.97 -1.87
CA TYR A 246 -4.07 -16.21 -1.54
C TYR A 246 -3.94 -16.53 -0.04
N ILE A 247 -2.71 -16.45 0.51
CA ILE A 247 -2.48 -16.61 1.96
C ILE A 247 -3.24 -15.53 2.75
N HIS A 248 -3.19 -14.28 2.31
CA HIS A 248 -3.90 -13.18 2.97
C HIS A 248 -5.40 -13.50 3.13
N PHE A 249 -6.11 -13.80 2.04
CA PHE A 249 -7.53 -14.13 2.11
C PHE A 249 -7.84 -15.44 2.83
N ALA A 250 -6.89 -16.39 2.85
CA ALA A 250 -7.05 -17.63 3.63
C ALA A 250 -7.01 -17.36 5.15
N ILE A 251 -6.18 -16.42 5.60
CA ILE A 251 -6.05 -16.05 7.02
C ILE A 251 -7.21 -15.14 7.45
N VAL A 252 -7.42 -14.01 6.74
CA VAL A 252 -8.43 -13.00 7.10
C VAL A 252 -9.79 -13.26 6.45
N ASN A 253 -10.42 -14.34 6.88
CA ASN A 253 -11.64 -14.88 6.26
C ASN A 253 -12.93 -14.60 7.04
N ARG A 254 -12.91 -13.76 8.09
CA ARG A 254 -14.10 -13.35 8.86
C ARG A 254 -14.52 -11.92 8.53
N SER A 255 -15.82 -11.65 8.57
CA SER A 255 -16.36 -10.29 8.33
C SER A 255 -15.93 -9.32 9.42
N SER A 256 -15.81 -8.04 9.05
CA SER A 256 -15.42 -6.93 9.90
C SER A 256 -15.84 -5.62 9.23
N SER A 257 -15.92 -4.52 9.97
CA SER A 257 -16.34 -3.19 9.47
C SER A 257 -15.66 -2.74 8.16
N ASP A 258 -14.45 -3.22 7.91
CA ASP A 258 -13.64 -2.82 6.76
C ASP A 258 -14.03 -3.54 5.45
N ASP A 259 -14.87 -4.58 5.53
CA ASP A 259 -15.37 -5.30 4.36
C ASP A 259 -16.30 -4.46 3.47
N GLY A 260 -16.83 -3.35 4.00
CA GLY A 260 -17.62 -2.34 3.28
C GLY A 260 -16.94 -1.74 2.04
N HIS A 261 -15.60 -1.78 1.97
CA HIS A 261 -14.83 -1.35 0.80
C HIS A 261 -14.92 -2.30 -0.40
N MET A 262 -15.29 -3.56 -0.14
CA MET A 262 -15.40 -4.60 -1.16
C MET A 262 -16.84 -4.70 -1.69
N SER A 263 -17.02 -5.37 -2.82
CA SER A 263 -18.34 -5.69 -3.35
C SER A 263 -19.10 -6.63 -2.42
N SER A 264 -20.43 -6.57 -2.46
CA SER A 264 -21.30 -7.41 -1.67
C SER A 264 -21.04 -8.91 -1.88
N LEU A 265 -20.66 -9.30 -3.11
CA LEU A 265 -20.30 -10.69 -3.44
C LEU A 265 -19.00 -11.13 -2.76
N PHE A 266 -18.01 -10.23 -2.65
CA PHE A 266 -16.82 -10.50 -1.86
C PHE A 266 -17.18 -10.64 -0.38
N GLN A 267 -17.95 -9.71 0.17
CA GLN A 267 -18.34 -9.68 1.59
C GLN A 267 -19.07 -10.97 2.00
N ALA A 268 -19.99 -11.44 1.16
CA ALA A 268 -20.76 -12.67 1.40
C ALA A 268 -19.90 -13.94 1.48
N THR A 269 -18.64 -13.90 1.00
CA THR A 269 -17.71 -15.03 1.11
C THR A 269 -16.98 -15.08 2.46
N LEU A 270 -17.11 -14.03 3.28
CA LEU A 270 -16.50 -13.95 4.60
C LEU A 270 -17.38 -14.65 5.64
N LYS A 271 -16.75 -15.37 6.56
CA LYS A 271 -17.44 -16.04 7.66
C LYS A 271 -18.02 -15.01 8.62
N GLY A 272 -19.29 -15.18 8.98
CA GLY A 272 -20.01 -14.26 9.87
C GLY A 272 -20.44 -12.95 9.19
N SER A 273 -20.50 -12.91 7.86
CA SER A 273 -21.13 -11.80 7.14
C SER A 273 -22.66 -11.93 7.23
N ASP A 274 -23.37 -10.86 7.59
CA ASP A 274 -24.85 -10.87 7.59
C ASP A 274 -25.43 -11.18 6.20
N ILE A 275 -24.67 -10.84 5.16
CA ILE A 275 -25.05 -10.98 3.74
C ILE A 275 -25.06 -12.46 3.31
N SER A 276 -24.35 -13.36 4.02
CA SER A 276 -24.30 -14.77 3.64
C SER A 276 -25.64 -15.51 3.82
N ASN A 277 -26.54 -14.95 4.65
CA ASN A 277 -27.82 -15.58 5.00
C ASN A 277 -28.99 -15.08 4.14
N ASN A 278 -28.70 -14.30 3.09
CA ASN A 278 -29.73 -13.76 2.21
C ASN A 278 -30.47 -14.84 1.41
N ARG A 279 -31.76 -14.61 1.19
CA ARG A 279 -32.58 -15.38 0.25
C ARG A 279 -32.15 -15.10 -1.20
N LYS A 280 -32.21 -16.13 -2.05
CA LYS A 280 -31.74 -16.06 -3.44
C LYS A 280 -32.50 -15.03 -4.28
N TYR A 281 -33.82 -15.00 -4.16
CA TYR A 281 -34.66 -14.11 -4.97
C TYR A 281 -35.33 -13.04 -4.09
N PRO A 282 -35.14 -11.73 -4.38
CA PRO A 282 -35.97 -10.68 -3.81
C PRO A 282 -37.39 -10.78 -4.37
N LEU A 283 -38.37 -10.48 -3.53
CA LEU A 283 -39.78 -10.58 -3.85
C LEU A 283 -40.44 -9.20 -3.77
N PHE A 284 -41.60 -9.06 -4.39
CA PHE A 284 -42.41 -7.87 -4.17
C PHE A 284 -42.84 -7.76 -2.69
N GLY A 285 -42.78 -6.53 -2.17
CA GLY A 285 -43.16 -6.24 -0.80
C GLY A 285 -42.19 -6.74 0.28
N THR A 286 -40.94 -7.08 -0.06
CA THR A 286 -39.89 -7.42 0.92
C THR A 286 -38.89 -6.29 1.10
N LYS A 287 -38.40 -6.09 2.34
CA LYS A 287 -37.34 -5.11 2.64
C LYS A 287 -36.04 -5.58 2.00
N ILE A 288 -35.45 -4.70 1.21
CA ILE A 288 -34.18 -4.90 0.53
C ILE A 288 -33.27 -3.70 0.73
N THR A 289 -31.97 -3.90 0.51
CA THR A 289 -31.02 -2.78 0.34
C THR A 289 -30.45 -2.81 -1.07
N ILE A 290 -30.31 -1.64 -1.69
CA ILE A 290 -29.83 -1.51 -3.06
C ILE A 290 -28.47 -0.82 -3.04
N LYS A 291 -27.47 -1.43 -3.68
CA LYS A 291 -26.10 -0.91 -3.74
C LYS A 291 -25.66 -0.67 -5.17
N ALA A 292 -24.94 0.42 -5.38
CA ALA A 292 -24.37 0.72 -6.69
C ALA A 292 -23.24 -0.27 -7.00
N SER A 293 -23.31 -0.98 -8.12
CA SER A 293 -22.36 -2.05 -8.48
C SER A 293 -20.98 -1.54 -8.93
N LYS A 294 -20.77 -0.22 -8.99
CA LYS A 294 -19.45 0.37 -9.28
C LYS A 294 -18.50 0.13 -8.10
N VAL A 295 -17.19 0.08 -8.38
CA VAL A 295 -16.17 -0.03 -7.31
C VAL A 295 -16.26 1.21 -6.42
N GLY A 296 -16.34 1.02 -5.11
CA GLY A 296 -16.61 2.10 -4.17
C GLY A 296 -18.04 2.68 -4.26
N GLY A 297 -19.00 1.93 -4.81
CA GLY A 297 -20.42 2.31 -4.76
C GLY A 297 -21.02 2.09 -3.37
N GLY A 298 -21.83 3.04 -2.91
CA GLY A 298 -22.58 2.94 -1.65
C GLY A 298 -24.04 2.50 -1.85
N TYR A 299 -24.79 2.52 -0.75
CA TYR A 299 -26.21 2.22 -0.65
C TYR A 299 -27.05 3.37 -1.16
N LEU A 300 -28.16 3.05 -1.84
CA LEU A 300 -29.24 4.01 -2.03
C LEU A 300 -29.85 4.32 -0.66
N HIS A 301 -29.84 5.59 -0.29
CA HIS A 301 -30.16 6.05 1.06
C HIS A 301 -31.13 7.22 0.99
N SER A 302 -32.01 7.35 1.98
CA SER A 302 -32.88 8.51 2.15
C SER A 302 -33.15 8.78 3.63
N HIS A 303 -33.42 10.03 3.99
CA HIS A 303 -33.65 10.45 5.37
C HIS A 303 -34.58 11.68 5.40
N ASP A 304 -35.00 12.14 6.57
CA ASP A 304 -36.01 13.21 6.69
C ASP A 304 -35.51 14.63 6.36
N HIS A 305 -34.21 14.82 6.18
CA HIS A 305 -33.69 16.10 5.69
C HIS A 305 -34.10 16.35 4.22
N LYS A 306 -34.48 17.59 3.96
CA LYS A 306 -34.98 18.06 2.66
C LYS A 306 -33.87 18.68 1.83
N TYR A 307 -34.08 18.76 0.52
CA TYR A 307 -33.20 19.56 -0.34
C TYR A 307 -33.35 21.07 0.01
N PRO A 308 -32.27 21.88 -0.09
CA PRO A 308 -32.32 23.30 0.28
C PRO A 308 -33.35 24.14 -0.48
N ASP A 309 -33.67 23.73 -1.71
CA ASP A 309 -34.53 24.40 -2.69
C ASP A 309 -35.87 23.67 -2.91
N GLY A 310 -36.22 22.67 -2.06
CA GLY A 310 -37.40 21.85 -2.26
C GLY A 310 -37.99 21.28 -0.97
N GLU A 311 -39.21 20.74 -1.09
CA GLU A 311 -39.93 20.19 0.08
C GLU A 311 -39.73 18.69 0.29
N ASN A 312 -39.14 18.01 -0.70
CA ASN A 312 -38.94 16.57 -0.70
C ASN A 312 -37.65 16.15 0.02
N ASN A 313 -37.66 14.91 0.51
CA ASN A 313 -36.55 14.33 1.24
C ASN A 313 -35.37 14.02 0.29
N GLN A 314 -34.15 14.13 0.83
CA GLN A 314 -32.93 13.84 0.10
C GLN A 314 -32.79 12.35 -0.21
N VAL A 315 -32.27 12.04 -1.41
CA VAL A 315 -31.87 10.68 -1.79
C VAL A 315 -30.40 10.73 -2.17
N THR A 316 -29.60 9.92 -1.49
CA THR A 316 -28.14 9.99 -1.51
C THR A 316 -27.51 8.61 -1.67
N ILE A 317 -26.18 8.60 -1.78
CA ILE A 317 -25.35 7.41 -1.63
C ILE A 317 -24.66 7.45 -0.28
N TYR A 318 -24.98 6.49 0.57
CA TYR A 318 -24.34 6.32 1.88
C TYR A 318 -23.45 5.08 1.90
N HIS A 319 -22.30 5.14 2.56
CA HIS A 319 -21.30 4.06 2.50
C HIS A 319 -21.36 3.09 3.70
N HIS A 320 -22.15 3.41 4.71
CA HIS A 320 -22.30 2.58 5.92
C HIS A 320 -23.66 1.88 5.93
N LYS A 321 -23.73 0.74 6.63
CA LYS A 321 -25.01 0.07 6.89
C LYS A 321 -25.84 0.93 7.84
N ASP A 322 -27.09 1.15 7.49
CA ASP A 322 -28.04 2.01 8.19
C ASP A 322 -29.46 1.50 7.93
N GLU A 323 -30.38 1.74 8.86
CA GLU A 323 -31.80 1.38 8.69
C GLU A 323 -32.44 2.16 7.53
N ASN A 324 -31.97 3.39 7.31
CA ASN A 324 -32.34 4.28 6.20
C ASN A 324 -31.83 3.83 4.81
N ASN A 325 -31.18 2.67 4.72
CA ASN A 325 -30.84 2.05 3.44
C ASN A 325 -31.95 1.09 2.95
N GLY A 326 -33.04 0.95 3.71
CA GLY A 326 -34.13 0.00 3.46
C GLY A 326 -35.16 0.49 2.44
N TRP A 327 -35.33 -0.28 1.37
CA TRP A 327 -36.30 -0.05 0.31
C TRP A 327 -37.21 -1.26 0.11
N VAL A 328 -38.37 -1.06 -0.52
CA VAL A 328 -39.29 -2.14 -0.93
C VAL A 328 -39.70 -1.92 -2.38
N PHE A 329 -39.52 -2.95 -3.22
CA PHE A 329 -40.14 -2.98 -4.53
C PHE A 329 -41.62 -3.32 -4.40
N GLN A 330 -42.48 -2.50 -4.97
CA GLN A 330 -43.91 -2.75 -5.09
C GLN A 330 -44.31 -2.83 -6.57
N LYS A 331 -45.24 -3.73 -6.86
CA LYS A 331 -45.80 -3.95 -8.20
C LYS A 331 -46.93 -2.94 -8.42
N VAL A 332 -47.05 -2.42 -9.63
CA VAL A 332 -48.13 -1.48 -9.99
C VAL A 332 -49.25 -2.29 -10.66
N THR A 333 -50.12 -2.90 -9.84
CA THR A 333 -51.26 -3.70 -10.31
C THR A 333 -52.45 -3.56 -9.35
N ASP A 334 -53.67 -3.78 -9.86
CA ASP A 334 -54.89 -3.80 -9.05
C ASP A 334 -55.06 -5.11 -8.24
N ASP A 335 -54.28 -6.15 -8.56
CA ASP A 335 -54.32 -7.45 -7.89
C ASP A 335 -53.36 -7.49 -6.68
N LEU A 336 -53.88 -7.86 -5.52
CA LEU A 336 -53.14 -8.02 -4.25
C LEU A 336 -52.49 -9.41 -4.10
N GLU A 337 -52.14 -10.09 -5.19
CA GLU A 337 -51.58 -11.44 -5.10
C GLU A 337 -50.21 -11.49 -4.38
N ASP A 338 -49.99 -12.59 -3.66
CA ASP A 338 -48.85 -12.83 -2.78
C ASP A 338 -47.51 -12.98 -3.51
N ALA A 339 -46.44 -12.50 -2.86
CA ALA A 339 -45.03 -12.91 -3.02
C ALA A 339 -44.52 -13.27 -4.44
N ASP A 340 -44.76 -12.41 -5.42
CA ASP A 340 -44.19 -12.56 -6.77
C ASP A 340 -42.67 -12.29 -6.83
N PHE A 341 -41.99 -12.99 -7.75
CA PHE A 341 -40.60 -12.72 -8.10
C PHE A 341 -40.48 -11.46 -8.96
N ILE A 342 -39.36 -10.76 -8.84
CA ILE A 342 -39.04 -9.59 -9.66
C ILE A 342 -38.33 -10.06 -10.93
N GLU A 343 -38.87 -9.72 -12.09
CA GLU A 343 -38.35 -10.10 -13.40
C GLU A 343 -37.94 -8.89 -14.25
N SER A 344 -37.15 -9.15 -15.29
CA SER A 344 -36.72 -8.09 -16.20
C SER A 344 -37.91 -7.56 -17.01
N GLY A 345 -38.15 -6.25 -16.95
CA GLY A 345 -39.25 -5.59 -17.65
C GLY A 345 -40.39 -5.17 -16.74
N ASP A 346 -40.40 -5.63 -15.48
CA ASP A 346 -41.38 -5.22 -14.50
C ASP A 346 -41.36 -3.71 -14.25
N THR A 347 -42.57 -3.15 -14.12
CA THR A 347 -42.77 -1.76 -13.70
C THR A 347 -43.00 -1.75 -12.19
N VAL A 348 -42.12 -1.04 -11.49
CA VAL A 348 -42.03 -1.04 -10.04
C VAL A 348 -42.02 0.38 -9.49
N VAL A 349 -42.46 0.50 -8.24
CA VAL A 349 -42.20 1.68 -7.41
C VAL A 349 -41.36 1.27 -6.21
N LEU A 350 -40.48 2.18 -5.77
CA LEU A 350 -39.58 1.94 -4.65
C LEU A 350 -40.06 2.75 -3.45
N LEU A 351 -40.56 2.07 -2.42
CA LEU A 351 -40.95 2.68 -1.16
C LEU A 351 -39.75 2.69 -0.20
N HIS A 352 -39.41 3.87 0.33
CA HIS A 352 -38.43 3.97 1.41
C HIS A 352 -39.08 3.60 2.75
N MET A 353 -38.46 2.69 3.51
CA MET A 353 -39.08 2.08 4.68
C MET A 353 -39.25 3.04 5.86
N GLU A 354 -38.25 3.87 6.14
CA GLU A 354 -38.28 4.76 7.30
C GLU A 354 -39.16 5.98 7.05
N THR A 355 -38.97 6.66 5.90
CA THR A 355 -39.71 7.89 5.60
C THR A 355 -41.10 7.65 4.99
N ARG A 356 -41.43 6.40 4.62
CA ARG A 356 -42.70 6.00 3.96
C ARG A 356 -43.05 6.82 2.71
N LYS A 357 -42.03 7.24 1.97
CA LYS A 357 -42.15 8.01 0.73
C LYS A 357 -41.60 7.23 -0.45
N TYR A 358 -42.09 7.52 -1.66
CA TYR A 358 -41.61 6.87 -2.87
C TYR A 358 -40.38 7.55 -3.44
N LEU A 359 -39.49 6.76 -4.03
CA LEU A 359 -38.44 7.29 -4.89
C LEU A 359 -39.09 8.04 -6.07
N ASP A 360 -38.64 9.26 -6.31
CA ASP A 360 -39.19 10.14 -7.32
C ASP A 360 -38.09 10.85 -8.13
N VAL A 361 -38.46 11.20 -9.37
CA VAL A 361 -37.66 12.06 -10.24
C VAL A 361 -38.60 13.13 -10.79
N PRO A 362 -38.84 14.22 -10.03
CA PRO A 362 -39.88 15.20 -10.37
C PRO A 362 -39.57 16.07 -11.61
N GLY A 363 -38.38 15.91 -12.20
CA GLY A 363 -37.92 16.70 -13.35
C GLY A 363 -37.05 17.90 -12.99
N ASN A 364 -36.80 18.13 -11.70
CA ASN A 364 -35.85 19.15 -11.24
C ASN A 364 -34.41 18.78 -11.61
N HIS A 365 -33.60 19.78 -11.99
CA HIS A 365 -32.18 19.57 -12.22
C HIS A 365 -31.42 19.34 -10.90
N SER A 366 -30.35 18.56 -10.97
CA SER A 366 -29.43 18.42 -9.84
C SER A 366 -28.75 19.75 -9.49
N LEU A 367 -28.46 19.93 -8.20
CA LEU A 367 -27.78 21.11 -7.64
C LEU A 367 -26.27 21.14 -7.90
N ILE A 368 -25.66 20.03 -8.32
CA ILE A 368 -24.20 19.88 -8.40
C ILE A 368 -23.73 19.31 -9.74
N SER A 369 -24.50 18.41 -10.34
CA SER A 369 -24.14 17.73 -11.58
C SER A 369 -25.22 17.86 -12.66
N SER A 370 -24.84 17.50 -13.88
CA SER A 370 -25.78 17.45 -15.00
C SER A 370 -26.69 16.22 -14.85
N GLY A 371 -27.99 16.42 -14.73
CA GLY A 371 -28.99 15.35 -14.66
C GLY A 371 -30.26 15.81 -13.99
N LEU A 372 -31.24 14.90 -13.92
CA LEU A 372 -32.43 15.09 -13.09
C LEU A 372 -32.15 14.59 -11.68
N ARG A 373 -32.68 15.28 -10.67
CA ARG A 373 -32.49 14.95 -9.26
C ARG A 373 -33.38 13.78 -8.86
N ALA A 374 -32.84 12.87 -8.05
CA ALA A 374 -33.62 11.86 -7.36
C ALA A 374 -34.03 12.38 -5.97
N GLU A 375 -35.30 12.22 -5.63
CA GLU A 375 -35.91 12.71 -4.40
C GLU A 375 -36.78 11.61 -3.79
N SER A 376 -37.19 11.80 -2.54
CA SER A 376 -38.17 10.92 -1.89
C SER A 376 -39.41 11.76 -1.53
N SER A 377 -40.52 11.50 -2.22
CA SER A 377 -41.71 12.36 -2.24
C SER A 377 -43.01 11.57 -2.06
N GLY A 378 -43.95 12.17 -1.31
CA GLY A 378 -45.36 11.77 -1.28
C GLY A 378 -45.69 10.35 -0.80
N SER A 379 -46.96 10.13 -0.49
CA SER A 379 -47.57 8.81 -0.26
C SER A 379 -48.47 8.37 -1.42
N HIS A 380 -48.74 9.26 -2.37
CA HIS A 380 -49.54 8.99 -3.56
C HIS A 380 -48.64 8.74 -4.77
N LEU A 381 -49.03 7.79 -5.60
CA LEU A 381 -48.29 7.42 -6.81
C LEU A 381 -48.50 8.43 -7.92
N SER A 382 -47.42 8.74 -8.63
CA SER A 382 -47.42 9.57 -9.83
C SER A 382 -46.54 8.95 -10.93
N ASP A 383 -46.68 9.43 -12.17
CA ASP A 383 -45.89 8.93 -13.31
C ASP A 383 -44.38 9.02 -13.08
N THR A 384 -43.92 9.99 -12.30
CA THR A 384 -42.50 10.23 -12.03
C THR A 384 -41.90 9.23 -11.03
N ASN A 385 -42.73 8.48 -10.30
CA ASN A 385 -42.31 7.41 -9.39
C ASN A 385 -42.12 6.05 -10.09
N LEU A 386 -42.53 5.91 -11.35
CA LEU A 386 -42.53 4.63 -12.06
C LEU A 386 -41.16 4.31 -12.64
N PHE A 387 -40.59 3.18 -12.22
CA PHE A 387 -39.34 2.66 -12.73
C PHE A 387 -39.53 1.30 -13.40
N LYS A 388 -38.87 1.10 -14.55
CA LYS A 388 -38.76 -0.20 -15.20
C LYS A 388 -37.44 -0.87 -14.79
N VAL A 389 -37.52 -2.11 -14.34
CA VAL A 389 -36.35 -2.92 -14.00
C VAL A 389 -35.75 -3.53 -15.27
N GLU A 390 -34.48 -3.23 -15.54
CA GLU A 390 -33.75 -3.85 -16.65
C GLU A 390 -32.63 -4.75 -16.12
N ILE A 391 -32.76 -6.08 -16.23
CA ILE A 391 -31.69 -7.00 -15.85
C ILE A 391 -30.65 -7.06 -16.96
N VAL A 392 -29.42 -6.63 -16.64
CA VAL A 392 -28.34 -6.50 -17.63
C VAL A 392 -27.49 -7.77 -17.68
N ASN A 393 -26.97 -8.18 -16.52
CA ASN A 393 -26.07 -9.32 -16.42
C ASN A 393 -26.10 -9.94 -15.01
N ASP A 394 -25.58 -11.14 -14.87
CA ASP A 394 -25.41 -11.83 -13.60
C ASP A 394 -23.95 -12.29 -13.43
N SER A 395 -23.43 -12.21 -12.20
CA SER A 395 -22.04 -12.53 -11.90
C SER A 395 -21.73 -14.05 -11.87
N LEU A 396 -22.77 -14.88 -11.77
CA LEU A 396 -22.71 -16.35 -11.80
C LEU A 396 -23.41 -16.92 -13.04
N LYS A 397 -24.75 -16.83 -13.09
CA LYS A 397 -25.59 -17.40 -14.16
C LYS A 397 -26.74 -16.46 -14.44
N LYS A 398 -26.94 -16.06 -15.70
CA LYS A 398 -28.07 -15.19 -16.03
C LYS A 398 -29.39 -15.98 -15.95
N GLU A 399 -30.37 -15.38 -15.28
CA GLU A 399 -31.75 -15.83 -15.18
C GLU A 399 -32.66 -14.61 -15.43
N ASP A 400 -33.92 -14.84 -15.79
CA ASP A 400 -34.88 -13.75 -16.02
C ASP A 400 -35.39 -13.13 -14.71
N ARG A 401 -35.27 -13.89 -13.61
CA ARG A 401 -35.53 -13.43 -12.24
C ARG A 401 -34.33 -12.72 -11.66
N MET A 402 -34.60 -11.65 -10.93
CA MET A 402 -33.59 -10.95 -10.15
C MET A 402 -33.05 -11.85 -9.04
N LYS A 403 -31.74 -11.86 -8.84
CA LYS A 403 -31.09 -12.53 -7.70
C LYS A 403 -30.32 -11.56 -6.84
N THR A 404 -30.31 -11.81 -5.53
CA THR A 404 -29.55 -11.04 -4.55
C THR A 404 -28.04 -11.14 -4.85
N LEU A 405 -27.29 -10.05 -4.71
CA LEU A 405 -25.84 -9.91 -4.94
C LEU A 405 -25.34 -10.04 -6.38
N THR A 406 -25.81 -11.04 -7.12
CA THR A 406 -25.19 -11.46 -8.38
C THR A 406 -25.76 -10.75 -9.58
N THR A 407 -27.06 -10.43 -9.56
CA THR A 407 -27.75 -9.73 -10.63
C THR A 407 -27.41 -8.25 -10.62
N LYS A 408 -27.02 -7.74 -11.79
CA LYS A 408 -26.80 -6.32 -12.07
C LYS A 408 -27.95 -5.82 -12.91
N PHE A 409 -28.73 -4.90 -12.37
CA PHE A 409 -29.89 -4.32 -13.02
C PHE A 409 -29.78 -2.80 -13.12
N ARG A 410 -30.64 -2.19 -13.93
CA ARG A 410 -30.84 -0.74 -14.00
C ARG A 410 -32.27 -0.40 -13.65
N LEU A 411 -32.47 0.82 -13.15
CA LEU A 411 -33.78 1.42 -12.93
C LEU A 411 -33.96 2.53 -13.96
N LEU A 412 -34.87 2.31 -14.91
CA LEU A 412 -35.27 3.28 -15.93
C LEU A 412 -36.52 4.02 -15.46
N ASN A 413 -36.42 5.33 -15.22
CA ASN A 413 -37.61 6.15 -14.99
C ASN A 413 -38.43 6.25 -16.28
N ILE A 414 -39.70 5.88 -16.23
CA ILE A 414 -40.55 5.77 -17.43
C ILE A 414 -40.88 7.17 -17.99
N LYS A 415 -41.24 8.12 -17.13
CA LYS A 415 -41.65 9.48 -17.53
C LYS A 415 -40.54 10.24 -18.26
N HIS A 416 -39.33 10.21 -17.70
CA HIS A 416 -38.20 11.00 -18.19
C HIS A 416 -37.22 10.20 -19.08
N ASN A 417 -37.47 8.89 -19.27
CA ASN A 417 -36.62 7.99 -20.04
C ASN A 417 -35.13 8.08 -19.65
N CYS A 418 -34.86 8.09 -18.34
CA CYS A 418 -33.54 8.25 -17.76
C CYS A 418 -33.21 7.14 -16.76
N TYR A 419 -31.93 6.84 -16.59
CA TYR A 419 -31.43 5.80 -15.69
C TYR A 419 -30.93 6.40 -14.38
N LEU A 420 -31.39 5.81 -13.27
CA LEU A 420 -30.92 6.16 -11.93
C LEU A 420 -29.46 5.74 -11.75
N ARG A 421 -28.61 6.67 -11.28
CA ARG A 421 -27.18 6.42 -11.06
C ARG A 421 -26.56 7.38 -10.05
N PRO A 422 -25.47 6.98 -9.38
CA PRO A 422 -24.63 7.92 -8.64
C PRO A 422 -23.85 8.86 -9.59
N SER A 423 -23.76 10.16 -9.28
CA SER A 423 -23.04 11.14 -10.12
C SER A 423 -21.52 11.11 -9.96
N SER A 424 -21.02 10.44 -8.91
CA SER A 424 -19.62 10.46 -8.42
C SER A 424 -19.20 11.76 -7.70
N LYS A 425 -20.10 12.73 -7.55
CA LYS A 425 -19.90 13.89 -6.67
C LYS A 425 -20.54 13.63 -5.30
N LYS A 426 -20.15 14.43 -4.31
CA LYS A 426 -20.74 14.48 -2.97
C LYS A 426 -21.52 15.77 -2.80
N TYR A 427 -22.57 15.74 -1.99
CA TYR A 427 -23.24 16.94 -1.54
C TYR A 427 -22.35 17.74 -0.57
N PRO A 428 -22.49 19.07 -0.47
CA PRO A 428 -21.90 19.87 0.59
C PRO A 428 -22.42 19.49 1.98
N SER A 429 -22.04 20.26 3.00
CA SER A 429 -22.45 20.05 4.40
C SER A 429 -23.96 19.89 4.61
N TRP A 430 -24.81 20.55 3.80
CA TRP A 430 -26.27 20.39 3.88
C TRP A 430 -26.79 19.00 3.49
N GLY A 431 -26.00 18.21 2.76
CA GLY A 431 -26.27 16.82 2.41
C GLY A 431 -25.26 15.86 3.03
N PHE A 432 -24.66 16.26 4.16
CA PHE A 432 -23.79 15.43 5.00
C PHE A 432 -22.59 14.80 4.28
N GLU A 433 -22.08 15.44 3.21
CA GLU A 433 -21.00 14.89 2.37
C GLU A 433 -21.30 13.52 1.76
N GLN A 434 -22.58 13.15 1.67
CA GLN A 434 -23.03 11.92 1.08
C GLN A 434 -22.97 12.01 -0.45
N GLY A 435 -22.89 10.86 -1.12
CA GLY A 435 -22.81 10.84 -2.58
C GLY A 435 -24.12 11.25 -3.24
N GLU A 436 -24.03 11.91 -4.39
CA GLU A 436 -25.20 12.37 -5.12
C GLU A 436 -25.81 11.26 -6.02
N VAL A 437 -27.15 11.21 -6.07
CA VAL A 437 -27.94 10.33 -6.94
C VAL A 437 -28.69 11.17 -7.98
N VAL A 438 -28.55 10.81 -9.25
CA VAL A 438 -29.19 11.51 -10.38
C VAL A 438 -29.78 10.52 -11.38
N CYS A 439 -30.74 10.99 -12.17
CA CYS A 439 -31.30 10.29 -13.31
C CYS A 439 -30.78 10.91 -14.62
N THR A 440 -30.16 10.10 -15.48
CA THR A 440 -29.58 10.58 -16.75
C THR A 440 -29.79 9.58 -17.88
N THR A 441 -29.74 10.01 -19.13
CA THR A 441 -29.85 9.12 -20.30
C THR A 441 -28.63 8.21 -20.52
N LYS A 442 -27.57 8.36 -19.72
CA LYS A 442 -26.31 7.60 -19.89
C LYS A 442 -26.42 6.17 -19.34
N LYS A 443 -26.28 5.18 -20.22
CA LYS A 443 -26.24 3.75 -19.87
C LYS A 443 -24.82 3.25 -19.52
N ASP A 444 -24.19 3.82 -18.50
CA ASP A 444 -22.81 3.46 -18.11
C ASP A 444 -22.75 2.41 -16.97
N LYS A 445 -21.54 2.05 -16.53
CA LYS A 445 -21.36 1.09 -15.41
C LYS A 445 -21.86 1.60 -14.06
N ALA A 446 -22.02 2.92 -13.90
CA ALA A 446 -22.50 3.51 -12.66
C ALA A 446 -24.03 3.50 -12.57
N SER A 447 -24.75 3.32 -13.68
CA SER A 447 -26.19 3.00 -13.67
C SER A 447 -26.53 1.58 -13.22
N LEU A 448 -25.54 0.73 -12.96
CA LEU A 448 -25.76 -0.64 -12.52
C LEU A 448 -25.92 -0.70 -10.99
N TRP A 449 -26.96 -1.37 -10.56
CA TRP A 449 -27.30 -1.64 -9.18
C TRP A 449 -27.39 -3.15 -8.93
N ASN A 450 -27.23 -3.55 -7.68
CA ASN A 450 -27.51 -4.89 -7.20
C ASN A 450 -28.27 -4.81 -5.88
N VAL A 451 -29.14 -5.78 -5.64
CA VAL A 451 -29.74 -5.97 -4.31
C VAL A 451 -28.66 -6.56 -3.41
N GLU A 452 -28.35 -5.92 -2.29
CA GLU A 452 -27.36 -6.44 -1.33
C GLU A 452 -28.01 -7.32 -0.28
N GLU A 453 -29.00 -6.79 0.44
CA GLU A 453 -29.68 -7.52 1.51
C GLU A 453 -31.10 -7.88 1.07
N ASN A 454 -31.50 -9.12 1.39
CA ASN A 454 -32.83 -9.64 1.14
C ASN A 454 -33.17 -10.68 2.20
N VAL A 455 -33.80 -10.22 3.27
CA VAL A 455 -34.27 -11.06 4.38
C VAL A 455 -35.79 -11.16 4.29
N THR A 456 -36.29 -12.35 3.96
CA THR A 456 -37.73 -12.62 3.87
C THR A 456 -38.07 -14.04 4.30
N ASN A 457 -39.22 -14.16 4.96
CA ASN A 457 -39.85 -15.42 5.37
C ASN A 457 -41.17 -15.66 4.61
N LYS A 458 -41.47 -14.87 3.56
CA LYS A 458 -42.73 -15.01 2.81
C LYS A 458 -42.84 -16.32 2.02
N LEU A 459 -41.70 -16.91 1.63
CA LEU A 459 -41.65 -18.17 0.89
C LEU A 459 -40.78 -19.19 1.63
N ASP A 460 -41.16 -20.46 1.51
CA ASP A 460 -40.45 -21.59 2.07
C ASP A 460 -39.06 -21.78 1.44
N GLU A 461 -38.15 -22.47 2.13
CA GLU A 461 -36.77 -22.67 1.68
C GLU A 461 -36.66 -23.47 0.37
N GLU A 462 -37.66 -24.31 0.05
CA GLU A 462 -37.72 -25.03 -1.23
C GLU A 462 -37.96 -24.08 -2.42
N ARG A 463 -38.80 -23.06 -2.24
CA ARG A 463 -39.13 -22.07 -3.29
C ARG A 463 -38.12 -20.93 -3.34
N ASN A 464 -37.61 -20.49 -2.19
CA ASN A 464 -36.61 -19.44 -2.08
C ASN A 464 -35.47 -19.86 -1.13
N PRO A 465 -34.49 -20.62 -1.63
CA PRO A 465 -33.39 -21.09 -0.81
C PRO A 465 -32.47 -19.94 -0.38
N ILE A 466 -31.70 -20.18 0.67
CA ILE A 466 -30.54 -19.34 0.99
C ILE A 466 -29.55 -19.43 -0.18
N TYR A 467 -28.99 -18.28 -0.57
CA TYR A 467 -28.17 -18.20 -1.78
C TYR A 467 -26.75 -18.79 -1.57
N LYS A 468 -26.66 -20.11 -1.47
CA LYS A 468 -25.41 -20.84 -1.17
C LYS A 468 -24.39 -20.78 -2.31
N GLU A 469 -24.81 -20.63 -3.58
CA GLU A 469 -23.87 -20.60 -4.72
C GLU A 469 -22.92 -19.38 -4.70
N ILE A 470 -23.20 -18.36 -3.88
CA ILE A 470 -22.30 -17.21 -3.67
C ILE A 470 -20.93 -17.63 -3.11
N ALA A 471 -20.87 -18.74 -2.36
CA ALA A 471 -19.62 -19.26 -1.80
C ALA A 471 -18.57 -19.60 -2.88
N GLU A 472 -18.98 -19.77 -4.15
CA GLU A 472 -18.10 -20.10 -5.27
C GLU A 472 -17.32 -18.91 -5.85
N TYR A 473 -17.40 -17.72 -5.25
CA TYR A 473 -16.71 -16.53 -5.80
C TYR A 473 -15.18 -16.75 -5.93
N PRO A 474 -14.64 -16.82 -7.16
CA PRO A 474 -13.27 -17.28 -7.39
C PRO A 474 -12.22 -16.35 -6.77
N PHE A 475 -11.14 -16.95 -6.25
CA PHE A 475 -9.99 -16.21 -5.71
C PHE A 475 -9.46 -15.14 -6.67
N ILE A 476 -9.35 -15.43 -7.97
CA ILE A 476 -8.83 -14.47 -8.95
C ILE A 476 -9.73 -13.22 -9.05
N LYS A 477 -11.05 -13.37 -8.95
CA LYS A 477 -11.96 -12.22 -8.94
C LYS A 477 -11.75 -11.39 -7.66
N LYS A 478 -11.64 -12.02 -6.49
CA LYS A 478 -11.27 -11.36 -5.21
C LYS A 478 -9.94 -10.61 -5.31
N PHE A 479 -8.93 -11.25 -5.88
CA PHE A 479 -7.59 -10.67 -6.06
C PHE A 479 -7.61 -9.43 -6.97
N ILE A 480 -8.25 -9.51 -8.13
CA ILE A 480 -8.35 -8.39 -9.08
C ILE A 480 -9.15 -7.25 -8.47
N GLU A 481 -10.30 -7.55 -7.85
CA GLU A 481 -11.15 -6.57 -7.19
C GLU A 481 -10.39 -5.84 -6.09
N HIS A 482 -9.75 -6.57 -5.19
CA HIS A 482 -8.99 -5.99 -4.09
C HIS A 482 -7.84 -5.11 -4.58
N ASN A 483 -7.02 -5.57 -5.55
CA ASN A 483 -5.92 -4.76 -6.10
C ASN A 483 -6.43 -3.51 -6.84
N LYS A 484 -7.60 -3.61 -7.50
CA LYS A 484 -8.23 -2.45 -8.13
C LYS A 484 -8.70 -1.44 -7.08
N THR A 485 -9.32 -1.89 -5.98
CA THR A 485 -9.69 -1.01 -4.88
C THR A 485 -8.45 -0.38 -4.24
N MET A 486 -7.37 -1.16 -4.02
CA MET A 486 -6.08 -0.63 -3.57
C MET A 486 -5.59 0.51 -4.48
N PHE A 487 -5.67 0.33 -5.81
CA PHE A 487 -5.22 1.34 -6.77
C PHE A 487 -6.05 2.62 -6.69
N ILE A 488 -7.38 2.49 -6.65
CA ILE A 488 -8.30 3.61 -6.58
C ILE A 488 -8.12 4.37 -5.26
N THR A 489 -8.06 3.69 -4.12
CA THR A 489 -7.87 4.33 -2.81
C THR A 489 -6.50 4.97 -2.69
N ASN A 490 -5.45 4.34 -3.23
CA ASN A 490 -4.12 4.91 -3.24
C ASN A 490 -4.07 6.21 -4.08
N ALA A 491 -4.79 6.25 -5.20
CA ALA A 491 -4.93 7.44 -6.04
C ALA A 491 -5.81 8.54 -5.44
N SER A 492 -6.71 8.21 -4.50
CA SER A 492 -7.62 9.19 -3.87
C SER A 492 -7.01 9.94 -2.69
N PHE A 493 -5.84 9.53 -2.17
CA PHE A 493 -5.11 10.26 -1.12
C PHE A 493 -4.42 11.51 -1.68
N VAL A 494 -5.17 12.38 -2.34
CA VAL A 494 -4.65 13.64 -2.89
C VAL A 494 -4.23 14.53 -1.73
N GLN A 495 -3.06 15.15 -1.88
CA GLN A 495 -2.53 16.06 -0.88
C GLN A 495 -3.41 17.30 -0.76
N ASP A 496 -3.92 17.59 0.44
CA ASP A 496 -4.63 18.83 0.76
C ASP A 496 -3.77 19.64 1.74
N GLU A 497 -3.29 20.80 1.28
CA GLU A 497 -2.34 21.62 2.05
C GLU A 497 -2.99 22.20 3.32
N ASP A 498 -4.31 22.37 3.35
CA ASP A 498 -5.03 22.96 4.48
C ASP A 498 -5.36 21.94 5.58
N LEU A 499 -5.38 20.65 5.23
CA LEU A 499 -5.79 19.56 6.14
C LEU A 499 -4.60 18.79 6.72
N GLU A 500 -3.41 18.95 6.15
CA GLU A 500 -2.26 18.11 6.50
C GLU A 500 -1.39 18.72 7.60
N PRO A 501 -0.99 17.91 8.62
CA PRO A 501 -0.08 18.39 9.64
C PRO A 501 1.30 18.67 9.01
N GLU A 502 1.66 19.96 8.95
CA GLU A 502 2.91 20.43 8.32
C GLU A 502 4.13 19.66 8.80
N ARG A 503 4.20 19.28 10.08
CA ARG A 503 5.36 18.66 10.74
C ARG A 503 5.53 17.14 10.50
N ILE A 504 4.62 16.56 9.73
CA ILE A 504 4.51 15.12 9.46
C ILE A 504 4.79 14.84 7.99
N VAL A 505 4.13 15.60 7.11
CA VAL A 505 4.26 15.46 5.67
C VAL A 505 5.53 16.15 5.19
N SER A 506 6.16 15.63 4.15
CA SER A 506 7.37 16.22 3.56
C SER A 506 7.40 16.06 2.05
N ARG A 507 8.07 17.01 1.37
CA ARG A 507 8.15 17.03 -0.09
C ARG A 507 9.48 16.43 -0.58
N PRO A 508 9.53 15.85 -1.80
CA PRO A 508 10.74 15.21 -2.32
C PRO A 508 11.98 16.09 -2.28
N HIS A 509 11.86 17.39 -2.62
CA HIS A 509 13.00 18.31 -2.60
C HIS A 509 13.59 18.54 -1.19
N GLU A 510 12.78 18.37 -0.13
CA GLU A 510 13.23 18.49 1.26
C GLU A 510 14.13 17.33 1.69
N TRP A 511 13.95 16.16 1.07
CA TRP A 511 14.69 14.96 1.44
C TRP A 511 16.14 15.08 1.02
N PHE A 512 16.45 15.52 -0.19
CA PHE A 512 17.83 15.59 -0.66
C PHE A 512 18.71 16.51 0.20
N THR A 513 18.14 17.63 0.68
CA THR A 513 18.86 18.61 1.50
C THR A 513 18.77 18.34 3.00
N LEU A 514 18.13 17.25 3.43
CA LEU A 514 17.83 16.98 4.85
C LEU A 514 17.21 18.21 5.53
N ARG A 515 16.21 18.83 4.90
CA ARG A 515 15.62 20.10 5.38
C ARG A 515 15.01 19.92 6.76
N ARG A 516 14.35 18.78 6.98
CA ARG A 516 13.73 18.35 8.24
C ARG A 516 13.58 16.83 8.22
N GLY A 517 13.43 16.24 9.40
CA GLY A 517 13.00 14.87 9.61
C GLY A 517 11.49 14.77 9.81
N LEU A 518 11.07 13.80 10.62
CA LEU A 518 9.66 13.51 10.89
C LEU A 518 9.45 13.30 12.39
N ARG A 519 8.51 14.05 12.97
CA ARG A 519 8.09 13.88 14.37
C ARG A 519 7.20 12.65 14.49
N MET A 520 7.62 11.68 15.28
CA MET A 520 6.96 10.37 15.37
C MET A 520 5.92 10.29 16.50
N THR A 521 5.96 11.24 17.42
CA THR A 521 5.11 11.30 18.61
C THR A 521 4.61 12.73 18.82
N ALA A 522 3.51 12.88 19.55
CA ALA A 522 3.11 14.18 20.07
C ALA A 522 4.15 14.67 21.09
N TRP A 523 4.47 15.97 21.04
CA TRP A 523 5.46 16.60 21.93
C TRP A 523 4.73 17.47 22.93
N ASP A 524 3.98 16.84 23.82
CA ASP A 524 3.16 17.46 24.88
C ASP A 524 3.87 17.53 26.25
N GLY A 525 5.12 17.04 26.31
CA GLY A 525 5.93 16.97 27.53
C GLY A 525 5.63 15.76 28.43
N GLN A 526 4.61 14.94 28.12
CA GLN A 526 4.23 13.78 28.94
C GLN A 526 5.01 12.53 28.55
N ASN A 527 5.18 12.33 27.24
CA ASN A 527 5.79 11.13 26.67
C ASN A 527 7.19 11.38 26.11
N GLU A 528 7.93 10.30 25.89
CA GLU A 528 9.22 10.37 25.20
C GLU A 528 9.05 10.85 23.75
N LYS A 529 9.90 11.78 23.34
CA LYS A 529 9.93 12.35 22.00
C LYS A 529 10.78 11.47 21.09
N PHE A 530 10.23 11.08 19.95
CA PHE A 530 10.94 10.38 18.89
C PHE A 530 10.94 11.22 17.61
N TYR A 531 12.09 11.30 16.96
CA TYR A 531 12.27 12.10 15.76
C TYR A 531 13.08 11.32 14.72
N MET A 532 12.43 10.97 13.62
CA MET A 532 13.05 10.24 12.53
C MET A 532 13.95 11.20 11.74
N PHE A 533 15.26 10.97 11.79
CA PHE A 533 16.26 11.82 11.16
C PHE A 533 17.42 11.03 10.59
N GLY A 534 18.01 11.54 9.52
CA GLY A 534 19.18 10.93 8.88
C GLY A 534 20.50 11.37 9.53
N ASN A 535 21.55 10.54 9.46
CA ASN A 535 22.89 10.97 9.87
C ASN A 535 23.41 12.03 8.88
N PRO A 536 23.61 13.30 9.30
CA PRO A 536 23.90 14.38 8.35
C PRO A 536 25.18 14.16 7.53
N LEU A 537 26.21 13.56 8.14
CA LEU A 537 27.46 13.26 7.42
C LEU A 537 27.24 12.26 6.30
N ILE A 538 26.50 11.19 6.56
CA ILE A 538 26.14 10.18 5.54
C ILE A 538 25.25 10.83 4.48
N TRP A 539 24.24 11.57 4.90
CA TRP A 539 23.23 12.15 4.04
C TRP A 539 23.84 13.10 3.01
N TYR A 540 24.58 14.12 3.46
CA TYR A 540 25.20 15.11 2.57
C TYR A 540 26.32 14.50 1.73
N SER A 541 27.18 13.68 2.33
CA SER A 541 28.30 13.08 1.57
C SER A 541 27.79 12.12 0.47
N SER A 542 26.77 11.31 0.76
CA SER A 542 26.16 10.43 -0.24
C SER A 542 25.46 11.22 -1.34
N GLY A 543 24.71 12.28 -0.99
CA GLY A 543 24.07 13.18 -1.95
C GLY A 543 25.06 13.83 -2.92
N ILE A 544 26.17 14.37 -2.41
CA ILE A 544 27.26 14.90 -3.24
C ILE A 544 27.86 13.80 -4.12
N CYS A 545 28.08 12.61 -3.56
CA CYS A 545 28.66 11.49 -4.30
C CYS A 545 27.76 10.97 -5.44
N ILE A 546 26.43 11.16 -5.38
CA ILE A 546 25.54 10.85 -6.50
C ILE A 546 25.91 11.66 -7.74
N ILE A 547 26.22 12.94 -7.56
CA ILE A 547 26.58 13.84 -8.66
C ILE A 547 28.01 13.55 -9.13
N LEU A 548 28.95 13.35 -8.21
CA LEU A 548 30.37 13.17 -8.54
C LEU A 548 30.69 11.81 -9.18
N SER A 549 29.99 10.74 -8.80
CA SER A 549 30.27 9.38 -9.28
C SER A 549 30.22 9.24 -10.82
N PRO A 550 29.16 9.66 -11.53
CA PRO A 550 29.12 9.60 -12.99
C PRO A 550 30.16 10.51 -13.65
N LEU A 551 30.43 11.69 -13.07
CA LEU A 551 31.45 12.62 -13.59
C LEU A 551 32.87 12.03 -13.53
N ILE A 552 33.22 11.41 -12.41
CA ILE A 552 34.52 10.75 -12.23
C ILE A 552 34.64 9.54 -13.15
N LEU A 553 33.58 8.73 -13.28
CA LEU A 553 33.57 7.61 -14.21
C LEU A 553 33.79 8.09 -15.65
N LEU A 554 33.06 9.13 -16.08
CA LEU A 554 33.17 9.71 -17.41
C LEU A 554 34.58 10.25 -17.67
N SER A 555 35.15 11.01 -16.73
CA SER A 555 36.52 11.53 -16.81
C SER A 555 37.55 10.40 -16.98
N ARG A 556 37.41 9.31 -16.21
CA ARG A 556 38.28 8.12 -16.33
C ARG A 556 38.12 7.43 -17.68
N VAL A 557 36.91 7.31 -18.21
CA VAL A 557 36.64 6.73 -19.53
C VAL A 557 37.30 7.57 -20.63
N ILE A 558 37.12 8.89 -20.61
CA ILE A 558 37.74 9.82 -21.58
C ILE A 558 39.27 9.74 -21.51
N SER A 559 39.83 9.83 -20.30
CA SER A 559 41.29 9.76 -20.08
C SER A 559 41.90 8.45 -20.59
N ARG A 560 41.23 7.31 -20.34
CA ARG A 560 41.68 5.99 -20.82
C ARG A 560 41.57 5.86 -22.33
N LYS A 561 40.46 6.31 -22.94
CA LYS A 561 40.28 6.31 -24.40
C LYS A 561 41.35 7.16 -25.09
N ARG A 562 41.62 8.37 -24.59
CA ARG A 562 42.68 9.25 -25.13
C ARG A 562 44.07 8.62 -25.06
N ARG A 563 44.33 7.76 -24.07
CA ARG A 563 45.59 7.03 -23.91
C ARG A 563 45.63 5.69 -24.66
N GLY A 564 44.61 5.36 -25.46
CA GLY A 564 44.52 4.09 -26.18
C GLY A 564 44.45 2.85 -25.28
N LYS A 565 44.08 3.00 -24.00
CA LYS A 565 44.06 1.88 -23.03
C LYS A 565 42.67 1.26 -22.94
N PRO A 566 42.56 -0.08 -22.74
CA PRO A 566 41.29 -0.76 -22.64
C PRO A 566 40.50 -0.33 -21.39
N LEU A 567 39.16 -0.33 -21.51
CA LEU A 567 38.20 0.08 -20.48
C LEU A 567 37.80 -1.08 -19.56
N THR A 568 38.75 -1.93 -19.16
CA THR A 568 38.47 -3.13 -18.35
C THR A 568 37.78 -2.83 -17.01
N PHE A 569 38.05 -1.65 -16.43
CA PHE A 569 37.45 -1.20 -15.18
C PHE A 569 35.94 -0.95 -15.28
N LEU A 570 35.41 -0.69 -16.48
CA LEU A 570 34.01 -0.31 -16.70
C LEU A 570 33.05 -1.44 -16.30
N LYS A 571 33.48 -2.70 -16.37
CA LYS A 571 32.68 -3.84 -15.89
C LYS A 571 32.29 -3.67 -14.42
N SER A 572 33.25 -3.27 -13.58
CA SER A 572 33.05 -3.11 -12.12
C SER A 572 32.56 -1.71 -11.78
N GLU A 573 33.28 -0.67 -12.21
CA GLU A 573 32.97 0.72 -11.86
C GLU A 573 31.70 1.21 -12.55
N GLY A 574 31.47 0.84 -13.81
CA GLY A 574 30.25 1.20 -14.53
C GLY A 574 29.00 0.54 -13.93
N TYR A 575 29.10 -0.72 -13.51
CA TYR A 575 28.00 -1.39 -12.79
C TYR A 575 27.71 -0.72 -11.46
N MET A 576 28.74 -0.35 -10.70
CA MET A 576 28.57 0.31 -9.40
C MET A 576 27.88 1.66 -9.53
N VAL A 577 28.32 2.50 -10.48
CA VAL A 577 27.70 3.80 -10.76
C VAL A 577 26.28 3.64 -11.32
N PHE A 578 26.05 2.64 -12.18
CA PHE A 578 24.70 2.32 -12.63
C PHE A 578 23.80 1.96 -11.44
N LEU A 579 24.21 0.99 -10.62
CA LEU A 579 23.39 0.50 -9.52
C LEU A 579 23.08 1.63 -8.51
N SER A 580 24.07 2.44 -8.18
CA SER A 580 23.89 3.54 -7.21
C SER A 580 23.08 4.69 -7.80
N CYS A 581 23.43 5.21 -8.97
CA CYS A 581 22.80 6.42 -9.52
C CYS A 581 21.45 6.12 -10.17
N CYS A 582 21.32 5.01 -10.92
CA CYS A 582 20.02 4.60 -11.47
C CYS A 582 19.10 4.09 -10.37
N GLY A 583 19.63 3.38 -9.37
CA GLY A 583 18.87 2.96 -8.19
C GLY A 583 18.33 4.17 -7.42
N TRP A 584 19.16 5.17 -7.14
CA TRP A 584 18.74 6.41 -6.51
C TRP A 584 17.71 7.16 -7.36
N PHE A 585 17.97 7.33 -8.66
CA PHE A 585 17.06 8.02 -9.58
C PHE A 585 15.66 7.38 -9.58
N LEU A 586 15.58 6.06 -9.76
CA LEU A 586 14.31 5.33 -9.82
C LEU A 586 13.56 5.32 -8.49
N HIS A 587 14.24 5.45 -7.34
CA HIS A 587 13.61 5.48 -6.02
C HIS A 587 13.42 6.90 -5.48
N TYR A 588 13.75 7.94 -6.24
CA TYR A 588 13.61 9.33 -5.79
C TYR A 588 12.80 10.19 -6.76
N ILE A 589 13.19 10.20 -8.04
CA ILE A 589 12.60 11.08 -9.04
C ILE A 589 11.09 10.83 -9.26
N PRO A 590 10.58 9.59 -9.26
CA PRO A 590 9.14 9.37 -9.39
C PRO A 590 8.30 10.11 -8.35
N PHE A 591 8.81 10.32 -7.13
CA PHE A 591 8.07 11.01 -6.07
C PHE A 591 7.77 12.49 -6.38
N PHE A 592 8.50 13.13 -7.29
CA PHE A 592 8.18 14.49 -7.75
C PHE A 592 6.89 14.56 -8.58
N PHE A 593 6.45 13.43 -9.13
CA PHE A 593 5.27 13.34 -9.99
C PHE A 593 4.07 12.69 -9.28
N VAL A 594 4.25 12.24 -8.04
CA VAL A 594 3.22 11.60 -7.24
C VAL A 594 2.43 12.67 -6.50
N LYS A 595 1.12 12.76 -6.76
CA LYS A 595 0.20 13.77 -6.19
C LYS A 595 -0.42 13.42 -4.84
N ARG A 596 0.02 12.32 -4.23
CA ARG A 596 -0.48 11.87 -2.91
C ARG A 596 0.43 12.28 -1.78
N VAL A 597 -0.06 12.18 -0.54
CA VAL A 597 0.71 12.46 0.67
C VAL A 597 2.02 11.66 0.73
N LEU A 598 3.13 12.36 1.04
CA LEU A 598 4.48 11.80 1.12
C LEU A 598 5.15 12.12 2.45
N TYR A 599 5.90 11.14 2.96
CA TYR A 599 6.65 11.21 4.21
C TYR A 599 8.16 11.03 4.00
N PHE A 600 8.94 11.50 4.97
CA PHE A 600 10.41 11.50 4.95
C PHE A 600 10.99 10.09 4.73
N HIS A 601 10.35 9.06 5.28
CA HIS A 601 10.82 7.67 5.17
C HIS A 601 10.81 7.11 3.74
N HIS A 602 10.07 7.72 2.81
CA HIS A 602 10.07 7.28 1.40
C HIS A 602 11.44 7.41 0.72
N TYR A 603 12.32 8.26 1.24
CA TYR A 603 13.66 8.46 0.68
C TYR A 603 14.65 7.33 1.03
N TYR A 604 14.37 6.48 2.03
CA TYR A 604 15.36 5.50 2.50
C TYR A 604 15.83 4.46 1.47
N PRO A 605 14.97 3.91 0.60
CA PRO A 605 15.44 3.09 -0.52
C PRO A 605 16.41 3.85 -1.44
N ALA A 606 16.14 5.13 -1.74
CA ALA A 606 17.05 5.96 -2.54
C ALA A 606 18.37 6.22 -1.79
N LEU A 607 18.31 6.55 -0.50
CA LEU A 607 19.48 6.72 0.35
C LEU A 607 20.36 5.47 0.33
N PHE A 608 19.79 4.27 0.43
CA PHE A 608 20.55 3.01 0.37
C PHE A 608 21.37 2.90 -0.91
N PHE A 609 20.80 3.23 -2.07
CA PHE A 609 21.56 3.28 -3.32
C PHE A 609 22.59 4.41 -3.33
N ALA A 610 22.30 5.55 -2.69
CA ALA A 610 23.24 6.65 -2.58
C ALA A 610 24.50 6.31 -1.77
N LEU A 611 24.38 5.47 -0.74
CA LEU A 611 25.53 4.95 0.01
C LEU A 611 26.52 4.20 -0.88
N PHE A 612 26.06 3.56 -1.96
CA PHE A 612 26.97 2.91 -2.90
C PHE A 612 27.72 3.91 -3.78
N SER A 613 27.17 5.08 -4.10
CA SER A 613 27.95 6.15 -4.75
C SER A 613 29.03 6.67 -3.81
N LEU A 614 28.73 6.82 -2.51
CA LEU A 614 29.76 7.15 -1.52
C LEU A 614 30.84 6.06 -1.45
N CYS A 615 30.46 4.78 -1.44
CA CYS A 615 31.42 3.67 -1.50
C CYS A 615 32.30 3.71 -2.76
N TYR A 616 31.75 4.13 -3.91
CA TYR A 616 32.49 4.26 -5.16
C TYR A 616 33.59 5.32 -5.04
N ILE A 617 33.26 6.50 -4.52
CA ILE A 617 34.23 7.57 -4.27
C ILE A 617 35.30 7.13 -3.25
N MET A 618 34.88 6.50 -2.16
CA MET A 618 35.77 5.99 -1.10
C MET A 618 36.75 4.91 -1.59
N LYS A 619 36.51 4.30 -2.76
CA LYS A 619 37.46 3.40 -3.42
C LYS A 619 38.78 4.11 -3.75
N PHE A 620 38.72 5.37 -4.13
CA PHE A 620 39.88 6.16 -4.56
C PHE A 620 40.58 6.87 -3.39
N VAL A 621 39.92 6.93 -2.23
CA VAL A 621 40.46 7.53 -1.01
C VAL A 621 41.44 6.56 -0.33
N LYS A 622 42.55 7.08 0.23
CA LYS A 622 43.50 6.27 1.02
C LYS A 622 42.79 5.69 2.24
N PHE A 623 43.06 4.41 2.55
CA PHE A 623 42.32 3.68 3.59
C PHE A 623 42.29 4.38 4.96
N ARG A 624 43.38 5.02 5.39
CA ARG A 624 43.42 5.80 6.64
C ARG A 624 42.33 6.89 6.71
N PHE A 625 42.07 7.58 5.61
CA PHE A 625 41.03 8.61 5.56
C PHE A 625 39.63 8.02 5.49
N VAL A 626 39.47 6.82 4.91
CA VAL A 626 38.21 6.06 4.98
C VAL A 626 37.90 5.71 6.44
N VAL A 627 38.89 5.29 7.22
CA VAL A 627 38.72 5.01 8.65
C VAL A 627 38.34 6.28 9.41
N VAL A 628 39.06 7.40 9.20
CA VAL A 628 38.74 8.69 9.83
C VAL A 628 37.30 9.13 9.52
N PHE A 629 36.89 9.06 8.26
CA PHE A 629 35.52 9.38 7.85
C PHE A 629 34.50 8.47 8.55
N MET A 630 34.76 7.16 8.60
CA MET A 630 33.85 6.22 9.28
C MET A 630 33.79 6.44 10.80
N SER A 631 34.90 6.83 11.44
CA SER A 631 34.89 7.25 12.84
C SER A 631 34.02 8.50 13.05
N ALA A 632 34.10 9.49 12.15
CA ALA A 632 33.25 10.66 12.21
C ALA A 632 31.76 10.32 12.01
N VAL A 633 31.45 9.38 11.11
CA VAL A 633 30.08 8.86 10.91
C VAL A 633 29.53 8.22 12.18
N ILE A 634 30.33 7.38 12.86
CA ILE A 634 29.95 6.73 14.12
C ILE A 634 29.73 7.78 15.21
N ILE A 635 30.63 8.76 15.34
CA ILE A 635 30.46 9.87 16.29
C ILE A 635 29.16 10.62 16.00
N SER A 636 28.92 11.00 14.74
CA SER A 636 27.68 11.66 14.31
C SER A 636 26.43 10.86 14.68
N PHE A 637 26.44 9.54 14.48
CA PHE A 637 25.33 8.69 14.89
C PHE A 637 25.03 8.81 16.39
N PHE A 638 26.06 8.79 17.23
CA PHE A 638 25.90 8.95 18.68
C PHE A 638 25.46 10.36 19.08
N LEU A 639 25.91 11.41 18.37
CA LEU A 639 25.44 12.79 18.61
C LEU A 639 23.92 12.92 18.39
N TYR A 640 23.39 12.31 17.34
CA TYR A 640 21.95 12.34 17.01
C TYR A 640 21.16 11.13 17.54
N SER A 641 21.78 10.29 18.37
CA SER A 641 21.20 9.01 18.80
C SER A 641 19.95 9.18 19.67
N SER A 642 19.88 10.24 20.46
CA SER A 642 18.71 10.57 21.30
C SER A 642 17.44 10.74 20.47
N LEU A 643 17.53 11.30 19.25
CA LEU A 643 16.39 11.43 18.33
C LEU A 643 15.81 10.06 17.94
N THR A 644 16.68 9.05 17.81
CA THR A 644 16.34 7.68 17.41
C THR A 644 15.91 6.80 18.58
N TYR A 645 16.54 6.95 19.76
CA TYR A 645 16.30 6.12 20.95
C TYR A 645 15.28 6.72 21.93
N GLY A 646 14.80 7.93 21.67
CA GLY A 646 13.87 8.66 22.52
C GLY A 646 14.58 9.60 23.51
N PHE A 647 13.98 10.77 23.73
CA PHE A 647 14.41 11.76 24.74
C PHE A 647 13.18 12.42 25.37
N LYS A 648 13.27 12.83 26.65
CA LYS A 648 12.16 13.50 27.36
C LYS A 648 12.21 15.02 27.20
N GLU A 649 13.35 15.59 27.56
CA GLU A 649 13.57 17.03 27.52
C GLU A 649 14.60 17.41 26.47
N GLU A 650 14.42 18.60 25.90
CA GLU A 650 15.39 19.20 25.02
C GLU A 650 16.63 19.62 25.81
N THR A 651 17.69 18.84 25.67
CA THR A 651 18.96 19.21 26.27
C THR A 651 19.55 20.43 25.58
N SER A 652 20.28 21.25 26.33
CA SER A 652 21.12 22.33 25.76
C SER A 652 22.07 21.80 24.68
N PHE A 653 22.45 20.52 24.76
CA PHE A 653 23.21 19.81 23.76
C PHE A 653 22.44 19.61 22.43
N LEU A 654 21.19 19.14 22.46
CA LEU A 654 20.34 19.01 21.26
C LEU A 654 20.20 20.35 20.53
N ARG A 655 20.09 21.45 21.28
CA ARG A 655 20.05 22.81 20.73
C ARG A 655 21.35 23.19 20.03
N ARG A 656 22.51 22.85 20.60
CA ARG A 656 23.83 23.15 20.00
C ARG A 656 24.11 22.35 18.72
N ILE A 657 23.59 21.13 18.61
CA ILE A 657 23.80 20.27 17.43
C ILE A 657 22.77 20.53 16.31
N SER A 658 21.80 21.44 16.50
CA SER A 658 20.95 21.88 15.41
C SER A 658 21.68 22.85 14.50
N MET A 659 22.33 22.31 13.47
CA MET A 659 23.23 23.06 12.59
C MET A 659 22.50 23.80 11.45
N VAL A 660 21.28 23.37 11.10
CA VAL A 660 20.51 23.96 10.01
C VAL A 660 19.23 24.58 10.57
N PRO A 661 18.89 25.86 10.25
CA PRO A 661 17.74 26.54 10.83
C PRO A 661 16.36 25.89 10.57
N THR A 662 16.29 25.03 9.55
CA THR A 662 15.09 24.29 9.18
C THR A 662 14.91 23.00 9.98
N TRP A 663 15.94 22.54 10.70
CA TRP A 663 15.85 21.36 11.55
C TRP A 663 14.96 21.65 12.76
N ASP A 664 13.79 21.00 12.78
CA ASP A 664 12.71 21.26 13.72
C ASP A 664 12.57 20.16 14.78
N PHE A 665 13.66 19.47 15.12
CA PHE A 665 13.71 18.56 16.26
C PHE A 665 13.85 19.28 17.62
N ILE A 666 13.62 20.60 17.62
CA ILE A 666 13.60 21.48 18.79
C ILE A 666 12.32 22.32 18.66
N GLU A 667 11.58 22.50 19.75
CA GLU A 667 10.52 23.47 19.89
C GLU A 667 11.11 24.86 19.88
N LYS A 668 10.75 25.65 18.86
CA LYS A 668 11.00 27.08 18.87
C LYS A 668 10.06 27.66 19.93
N GLY A 669 10.65 28.22 21.00
CA GLY A 669 9.93 28.97 22.02
C GLY A 669 9.35 30.27 21.48
#